data_AF-A0A7Y2F523-F1
#
_entry.id   AF-A0A7Y2F523-F1
#
_cell.length_a   1.000
_cell.length_b   1.000
_cell.length_c   1.000
_cell.angle_alpha   90.00
_cell.angle_beta   90.00
_cell.angle_gamma   90.00
#
_symmetry.space_group_name_H-M   'P 1'
#
loop_
_entity.id
_entity.type
_entity.pdbx_description
1 polymer ?
#
loop_
_entity_poly.entity_id
_entity_poly.type
_entity_poly.pdbx_seq_one_letter_code
_entity_poly.pdbx_strand_id
1 'polypeptide(L)'
;MILGADIARNYPAMRSATLSFIFFSISLIGQVDWASYGLVRPSALQQDSSWASDNGVEILFDLAEVKFDKSGFEIELHRHKRIKVYKKDSLKRDQFEIPYVKEDRLKKPRATLYRWKNGKVKKTELRSHQIGSDIQDASTKVLKYDFPDVEDGDILEFSYDLVYNEWRNLDRWWFQDKIPTRRSDLILEVPEYFEFIERSSTDLPYDRFQEGRRKVGDYDLHIYHYGMEFIPAFFAEPFSNARYDYRRNVIFELSSVHIPGVVDRSYYAADFRQLVEELSTSPRFGRELRGNPFLNSLIDSVCSASIGSKACAIKLYDFVRKEFQFDHSAENQSVRAIHASQQGNRWDINRYFIALCNQSGIRSNPVLLNTGASSKYSLDTRVNTQFDDLYSFIKIDGEEYVCDASNKNLPFGYLTPEQRFGSGLLVDSKDARWINLESGPEDQRIYSADFHFDTLNNLIGAFNVLHKDYAAYLFLIEDSQQGSHMVTEDYQKTESYFVNDSDSVEIVEQFEVILNPTINDSLSTISFDPLPFGGIKHNPFTQNFRQQPIVFPSPFERRVSYSFKIPAGYKLISRMEPVDIGLPDDSGYFRFRISQIGEMVVLSSQFKITKKTFYQESYPYLQRIYSILVDKHSENIVLKKD
;
A
#
# COMPACT_ATOMS: atom_id res chain seq x y z
N MET A 1 -15.95 -38.49 51.23
CA MET A 1 -15.22 -39.65 51.79
C MET A 1 -14.19 -40.07 50.75
N ILE A 2 -12.94 -39.60 50.76
CA ILE A 2 -11.83 -39.79 51.71
C ILE A 2 -11.25 -41.22 51.69
N LEU A 3 -9.95 -41.26 51.36
CA LEU A 3 -8.87 -42.25 51.62
C LEU A 3 -8.95 -43.59 50.86
N GLY A 4 -7.91 -44.12 50.23
CA GLY A 4 -6.46 -43.86 50.28
C GLY A 4 -5.72 -45.11 50.80
N ALA A 5 -4.74 -45.64 50.05
CA ALA A 5 -3.60 -46.42 50.57
C ALA A 5 -2.58 -46.78 49.47
N ASP A 6 -1.33 -46.39 49.74
CA ASP A 6 -0.06 -46.69 49.06
C ASP A 6 0.33 -48.17 49.02
N ILE A 7 1.11 -48.58 48.00
CA ILE A 7 2.22 -49.53 48.17
C ILE A 7 3.40 -49.12 47.25
N ALA A 8 4.54 -48.86 47.87
CA ALA A 8 5.85 -48.59 47.27
C ALA A 8 6.58 -49.85 46.78
N ARG A 9 7.47 -49.70 45.78
CA ARG A 9 8.57 -50.64 45.49
C ARG A 9 9.89 -49.89 45.25
N ASN A 10 10.93 -50.43 45.86
CA ASN A 10 12.30 -49.94 46.01
C ASN A 10 13.20 -50.08 44.75
N TYR A 11 14.29 -49.31 44.78
CA TYR A 11 15.73 -49.63 44.51
C TYR A 11 16.42 -48.58 43.61
N PRO A 12 17.76 -48.38 43.70
CA PRO A 12 18.58 -47.94 44.83
C PRO A 12 19.41 -46.67 44.50
N ALA A 13 19.97 -46.06 45.54
CA ALA A 13 20.85 -44.89 45.45
C ALA A 13 22.18 -45.19 44.74
N MET A 14 22.56 -44.34 43.79
CA MET A 14 23.94 -44.20 43.31
C MET A 14 24.32 -42.73 43.36
N ARG A 15 25.37 -42.43 44.13
CA ARG A 15 25.91 -41.08 44.34
C ARG A 15 26.51 -40.56 43.03
N SER A 16 26.01 -39.45 42.48
CA SER A 16 26.75 -38.65 41.50
C SER A 16 27.22 -37.36 42.16
N ALA A 17 28.53 -37.17 42.22
CA ALA A 17 29.15 -35.93 42.64
C ALA A 17 28.72 -34.79 41.71
N THR A 18 28.05 -33.78 42.26
CA THR A 18 27.73 -32.54 41.55
C THR A 18 29.01 -31.73 41.42
N LEU A 19 29.74 -31.92 40.32
CA LEU A 19 30.84 -31.04 39.93
C LEU A 19 30.22 -29.76 39.35
N SER A 20 30.11 -28.70 40.16
CA SER A 20 29.79 -27.36 39.68
C SER A 20 30.95 -26.85 38.81
N PHE A 21 30.88 -27.09 37.50
CA PHE A 21 31.68 -26.35 36.52
C PHE A 21 31.13 -24.93 36.42
N ILE A 22 31.76 -24.02 37.15
CA ILE A 22 31.66 -22.58 36.90
C ILE A 22 32.35 -22.34 35.55
N PHE A 23 31.58 -22.29 34.47
CA PHE A 23 32.05 -21.71 33.21
C PHE A 23 32.20 -20.22 33.42
N PHE A 24 33.41 -19.78 33.73
CA PHE A 24 33.83 -18.40 33.54
C PHE A 24 33.86 -18.16 32.03
N SER A 25 32.74 -17.69 31.46
CA SER A 25 32.69 -17.17 30.11
C SER A 25 33.48 -15.86 30.09
N ILE A 26 34.76 -15.96 29.74
CA ILE A 26 35.56 -14.82 29.32
C ILE A 26 34.96 -14.36 27.99
N SER A 27 34.11 -13.33 28.04
CA SER A 27 33.62 -12.61 26.87
C SER A 27 34.75 -11.77 26.29
N LEU A 28 35.72 -12.44 25.67
CA LEU A 28 36.55 -11.85 24.63
C LEU A 28 35.63 -11.68 23.42
N ILE A 29 35.07 -10.48 23.29
CA ILE A 29 34.38 -10.02 22.08
C ILE A 29 35.41 -10.13 20.95
N GLY A 30 35.37 -11.24 20.22
CA GLY A 30 36.00 -11.35 18.93
C GLY A 30 35.39 -10.28 18.04
N GLN A 31 36.23 -9.48 17.39
CA GLN A 31 35.83 -8.69 16.23
C GLN A 31 34.92 -9.52 15.34
N VAL A 32 33.90 -8.88 14.77
CA VAL A 32 32.93 -9.46 13.83
C VAL A 32 33.66 -9.92 12.56
N ASP A 33 34.40 -11.03 12.64
CA ASP A 33 35.22 -11.61 11.57
C ASP A 33 34.34 -12.06 10.39
N TRP A 34 33.06 -12.39 10.66
CA TRP A 34 32.12 -12.83 9.64
C TRP A 34 31.67 -11.70 8.67
N ALA A 35 31.71 -10.44 9.13
CA ALA A 35 31.31 -9.26 8.36
C ALA A 35 32.50 -8.45 7.82
N SER A 36 33.72 -8.98 7.87
CA SER A 36 34.87 -8.28 7.30
C SER A 36 34.85 -8.34 5.77
N TYR A 37 34.88 -7.17 5.13
CA TYR A 37 34.93 -7.06 3.68
C TYR A 37 36.17 -7.78 3.13
N GLY A 38 36.04 -8.53 2.04
CA GLY A 38 37.19 -9.27 1.50
C GLY A 38 37.38 -10.67 2.06
N LEU A 39 36.77 -11.00 3.21
CA LEU A 39 36.94 -12.29 3.90
C LEU A 39 35.76 -13.23 3.60
N VAL A 40 35.89 -13.97 2.49
CA VAL A 40 34.96 -15.03 2.10
C VAL A 40 35.59 -16.40 2.36
N ARG A 41 34.99 -17.16 3.28
CA ARG A 41 35.44 -18.53 3.61
C ARG A 41 35.07 -19.49 2.47
N PRO A 42 35.94 -20.44 2.09
CA PRO A 42 35.64 -21.47 1.08
C PRO A 42 34.32 -22.20 1.29
N SER A 43 33.97 -22.50 2.54
CA SER A 43 32.72 -23.17 2.89
C SER A 43 31.48 -22.40 2.46
N ALA A 44 31.49 -21.06 2.53
CA ALA A 44 30.35 -20.23 2.09
C ALA A 44 30.14 -20.30 0.56
N LEU A 45 31.21 -20.53 -0.21
CA LEU A 45 31.12 -20.72 -1.67
C LEU A 45 30.61 -22.11 -2.06
N GLN A 46 30.75 -23.10 -1.18
CA GLN A 46 30.37 -24.49 -1.44
C GLN A 46 29.06 -24.90 -0.75
N GLN A 47 28.58 -24.11 0.20
CA GLN A 47 27.38 -24.39 0.95
C GLN A 47 26.14 -24.06 0.12
N ASP A 48 25.25 -25.05 0.00
CA ASP A 48 23.87 -24.85 -0.43
C ASP A 48 22.96 -24.59 0.77
N SER A 49 21.83 -23.92 0.51
CA SER A 49 20.84 -23.56 1.51
C SER A 49 19.50 -24.22 1.19
N SER A 50 19.04 -25.13 2.05
CA SER A 50 17.75 -25.81 1.87
C SER A 50 16.54 -24.88 2.01
N TRP A 51 16.73 -23.67 2.56
CA TRP A 51 15.66 -22.70 2.78
C TRP A 51 15.63 -21.57 1.73
N ALA A 52 16.76 -21.34 1.05
CA ALA A 52 16.88 -20.27 0.05
C ALA A 52 17.16 -20.77 -1.38
N SER A 53 17.51 -22.05 -1.57
CA SER A 53 17.80 -22.64 -2.90
C SER A 53 16.65 -22.49 -3.89
N ASP A 54 15.41 -22.54 -3.40
CA ASP A 54 14.21 -22.42 -4.24
C ASP A 54 14.05 -21.00 -4.81
N ASN A 55 14.55 -19.98 -4.10
CA ASN A 55 14.60 -18.60 -4.57
C ASN A 55 15.80 -18.32 -5.50
N GLY A 56 16.77 -19.24 -5.57
CA GLY A 56 17.96 -19.15 -6.43
C GLY A 56 19.03 -18.15 -5.96
N VAL A 57 18.76 -17.31 -4.98
CA VAL A 57 19.68 -16.32 -4.40
C VAL A 57 19.42 -16.14 -2.90
N GLU A 58 20.43 -15.74 -2.14
CA GLU A 58 20.33 -15.49 -0.69
C GLU A 58 21.25 -14.37 -0.23
N ILE A 59 20.77 -13.45 0.59
CA ILE A 59 21.63 -12.52 1.32
C ILE A 59 22.21 -13.27 2.53
N LEU A 60 23.52 -13.52 2.50
CA LEU A 60 24.23 -14.17 3.60
C LEU A 60 24.29 -13.28 4.84
N PHE A 61 24.47 -11.98 4.62
CA PHE A 61 24.27 -10.97 5.63
C PHE A 61 24.02 -9.59 5.03
N ASP A 62 23.36 -8.75 5.82
CA ASP A 62 23.12 -7.36 5.53
C ASP A 62 23.40 -6.48 6.77
N LEU A 63 24.51 -5.74 6.76
CA LEU A 63 24.94 -4.93 7.89
C LEU A 63 24.82 -3.44 7.58
N ALA A 64 24.29 -2.68 8.55
CA ALA A 64 24.37 -1.24 8.60
C ALA A 64 25.00 -0.77 9.92
N GLU A 65 25.94 0.16 9.83
CA GLU A 65 26.44 0.91 10.98
C GLU A 65 26.10 2.39 10.79
N VAL A 66 25.31 2.97 11.70
CA VAL A 66 24.89 4.36 11.67
C VAL A 66 25.58 5.11 12.78
N LYS A 67 26.38 6.13 12.43
CA LYS A 67 27.23 6.86 13.37
C LYS A 67 26.99 8.35 13.25
N PHE A 68 26.81 9.01 14.38
CA PHE A 68 26.81 10.47 14.43
C PHE A 68 28.26 10.97 14.47
N ASP A 69 28.50 12.05 13.73
CA ASP A 69 29.78 12.75 13.74
C ASP A 69 30.03 13.43 15.10
N LYS A 70 31.21 14.04 15.26
CA LYS A 70 31.55 14.73 16.52
C LYS A 70 30.60 15.88 16.83
N SER A 71 30.05 16.56 15.82
CA SER A 71 29.09 17.64 16.03
C SER A 71 27.73 17.12 16.51
N GLY A 72 27.40 15.85 16.23
CA GLY A 72 26.12 15.23 16.54
C GLY A 72 25.02 15.56 15.53
N PHE A 73 25.34 16.17 14.40
CA PHE A 73 24.36 16.66 13.44
C PHE A 73 24.59 16.14 12.01
N GLU A 74 25.72 15.49 11.76
CA GLU A 74 25.98 14.75 10.52
C GLU A 74 26.00 13.26 10.84
N ILE A 75 25.40 12.45 9.98
CA ILE A 75 25.31 11.00 10.13
C ILE A 75 26.10 10.33 9.01
N GLU A 76 26.90 9.33 9.35
CA GLU A 76 27.56 8.43 8.43
C GLU A 76 26.96 7.02 8.58
N LEU A 77 26.34 6.54 7.50
CA LEU A 77 25.87 5.16 7.34
C LEU A 77 26.94 4.37 6.59
N HIS A 78 27.51 3.34 7.21
CA HIS A 78 28.27 2.31 6.52
C HIS A 78 27.35 1.13 6.20
N ARG A 79 27.27 0.75 4.93
CA ARG A 79 26.47 -0.39 4.46
C ARG A 79 27.37 -1.49 3.95
N HIS A 80 27.12 -2.74 4.34
CA HIS A 80 27.85 -3.91 3.83
C HIS A 80 26.94 -5.11 3.64
N LYS A 81 26.81 -5.58 2.39
CA LYS A 81 25.94 -6.69 2.01
C LYS A 81 26.72 -7.77 1.26
N ARG A 82 26.38 -9.04 1.52
CA ARG A 82 26.93 -10.20 0.81
C ARG A 82 25.81 -11.11 0.33
N ILE A 83 25.79 -11.41 -0.96
CA ILE A 83 24.77 -12.21 -1.65
C ILE A 83 25.40 -13.46 -2.21
N LYS A 84 24.81 -14.62 -1.93
CA LYS A 84 25.13 -15.91 -2.54
C LYS A 84 24.19 -16.15 -3.73
N VAL A 85 24.77 -16.53 -4.86
CA VAL A 85 24.03 -16.86 -6.08
C VAL A 85 24.03 -18.38 -6.24
N TYR A 86 22.85 -19.00 -6.18
CA TYR A 86 22.68 -20.43 -6.47
C TYR A 86 22.30 -20.65 -7.93
N LYS A 87 21.46 -19.76 -8.47
CA LYS A 87 21.02 -19.72 -9.88
C LYS A 87 21.13 -18.29 -10.37
N LYS A 88 22.02 -18.04 -11.35
CA LYS A 88 22.26 -16.70 -11.90
C LYS A 88 21.01 -16.07 -12.50
N ASP A 89 20.12 -16.88 -13.08
CA ASP A 89 18.89 -16.41 -13.73
C ASP A 89 17.85 -15.90 -12.71
N SER A 90 18.07 -16.14 -11.41
CA SER A 90 17.25 -15.59 -10.32
C SER A 90 17.68 -14.18 -9.90
N LEU A 91 18.81 -13.67 -10.41
CA LEU A 91 19.24 -12.30 -10.17
C LEU A 91 18.37 -11.32 -10.94
N LYS A 92 18.02 -10.23 -10.26
CA LYS A 92 17.30 -9.11 -10.87
C LYS A 92 18.12 -7.84 -10.73
N ARG A 93 18.06 -6.99 -11.75
CA ARG A 93 18.83 -5.75 -11.80
C ARG A 93 18.57 -4.84 -10.59
N ASP A 94 17.32 -4.74 -10.16
CA ASP A 94 16.88 -3.89 -9.05
C ASP A 94 17.50 -4.29 -7.69
N GLN A 95 18.06 -5.51 -7.56
CA GLN A 95 18.76 -5.96 -6.35
C GLN A 95 20.11 -5.26 -6.13
N PHE A 96 20.64 -4.62 -7.17
CA PHE A 96 21.92 -3.90 -7.16
C PHE A 96 21.75 -2.39 -7.40
N GLU A 97 20.51 -1.90 -7.29
CA GLU A 97 20.14 -0.49 -7.43
C GLU A 97 19.74 0.06 -6.05
N ILE A 98 20.52 1.02 -5.55
CA ILE A 98 20.39 1.55 -4.19
C ILE A 98 20.01 3.03 -4.28
N PRO A 99 18.74 3.37 -4.04
CA PRO A 99 18.31 4.77 -4.03
C PRO A 99 18.88 5.51 -2.82
N TYR A 100 19.25 6.77 -3.02
CA TYR A 100 19.70 7.68 -1.97
C TYR A 100 19.34 9.13 -2.33
N VAL A 101 19.24 10.00 -1.33
CA VAL A 101 18.88 11.41 -1.54
C VAL A 101 20.00 12.10 -2.32
N LYS A 102 19.62 12.89 -3.33
CA LYS A 102 20.52 13.51 -4.29
C LYS A 102 21.57 14.42 -3.64
N GLU A 103 21.19 15.06 -2.54
CA GLU A 103 21.98 15.98 -1.71
C GLU A 103 22.96 15.26 -0.78
N ASP A 104 22.75 13.96 -0.52
CA ASP A 104 23.63 13.17 0.33
C ASP A 104 24.94 12.84 -0.37
N ARG A 105 25.99 12.63 0.44
CA ARG A 105 27.33 12.34 -0.06
C ARG A 105 27.60 10.86 -0.01
N LEU A 106 27.58 10.23 -1.19
CA LEU A 106 28.06 8.87 -1.38
C LEU A 106 29.59 8.81 -1.34
N LYS A 107 30.16 7.91 -0.52
CA LYS A 107 31.59 7.68 -0.40
C LYS A 107 31.92 6.19 -0.50
N LYS A 108 33.14 5.90 -0.99
CA LYS A 108 33.75 4.56 -1.04
C LYS A 108 32.86 3.41 -1.57
N PRO A 109 32.04 3.60 -2.63
CA PRO A 109 31.30 2.47 -3.18
C PRO A 109 32.30 1.44 -3.76
N ARG A 110 32.18 0.19 -3.33
CA ARG A 110 33.04 -0.92 -3.78
C ARG A 110 32.25 -2.20 -3.87
N ALA A 111 32.63 -3.05 -4.82
CA ALA A 111 32.00 -4.34 -5.03
C ALA A 111 33.01 -5.38 -5.52
N THR A 112 32.83 -6.62 -5.08
CA THR A 112 33.71 -7.75 -5.39
C THR A 112 32.90 -9.01 -5.65
N LEU A 113 33.25 -9.74 -6.71
CA LEU A 113 32.75 -11.07 -7.02
C LEU A 113 33.76 -12.12 -6.56
N TYR A 114 33.29 -13.14 -5.86
CA TYR A 114 34.08 -14.27 -5.39
C TYR A 114 33.58 -15.55 -6.05
N ARG A 115 34.51 -16.31 -6.62
CA ARG A 115 34.24 -17.59 -7.25
C ARG A 115 35.13 -18.67 -6.70
N TRP A 116 34.58 -19.87 -6.49
CA TRP A 116 35.39 -21.05 -6.25
C TRP A 116 35.91 -21.60 -7.58
N LYS A 117 37.22 -21.57 -7.81
CA LYS A 117 37.86 -22.09 -9.03
C LYS A 117 39.21 -22.72 -8.72
N ASN A 118 39.45 -23.93 -9.24
CA ASN A 118 40.71 -24.67 -9.08
C ASN A 118 41.17 -24.82 -7.61
N GLY A 119 40.23 -25.11 -6.71
CA GLY A 119 40.53 -25.32 -5.28
C GLY A 119 40.86 -24.05 -4.50
N LYS A 120 40.62 -22.87 -5.07
CA LYS A 120 40.90 -21.56 -4.44
C LYS A 120 39.76 -20.57 -4.69
N VAL A 121 39.69 -19.54 -3.86
CA VAL A 121 38.79 -18.39 -4.06
C VAL A 121 39.42 -17.42 -5.05
N LYS A 122 38.81 -17.25 -6.22
CA LYS A 122 39.15 -16.19 -7.18
C LYS A 122 38.33 -14.94 -6.83
N LYS A 123 39.01 -13.80 -6.68
CA LYS A 123 38.40 -12.49 -6.41
C LYS A 123 38.43 -11.62 -7.68
N THR A 124 37.33 -10.95 -7.99
CA THR A 124 37.21 -10.00 -9.10
C THR A 124 36.56 -8.72 -8.57
N GLU A 125 37.35 -7.67 -8.36
CA GLU A 125 36.84 -6.35 -7.96
C GLU A 125 36.21 -5.63 -9.15
N LEU A 126 35.06 -4.96 -8.91
CA LEU A 126 34.40 -4.14 -9.93
C LEU A 126 35.21 -2.87 -10.18
N ARG A 127 35.32 -2.50 -11.45
CA ARG A 127 35.96 -1.27 -11.90
C ARG A 127 35.03 -0.08 -11.74
N SER A 128 35.59 1.13 -11.74
CA SER A 128 34.82 2.37 -11.60
C SER A 128 33.68 2.51 -12.62
N HIS A 129 33.85 2.08 -13.87
CA HIS A 129 32.79 2.15 -14.89
C HIS A 129 31.63 1.16 -14.64
N GLN A 130 31.80 0.20 -13.71
CA GLN A 130 30.78 -0.79 -13.32
C GLN A 130 30.05 -0.36 -12.04
N ILE A 131 30.47 0.75 -11.43
CA ILE A 131 29.90 1.32 -10.22
C ILE A 131 29.48 2.75 -10.59
N GLY A 132 28.19 2.92 -10.89
CA GLY A 132 27.64 4.18 -11.39
C GLY A 132 26.59 4.76 -10.47
N SER A 133 26.28 6.05 -10.64
CA SER A 133 25.12 6.68 -10.00
C SER A 133 24.33 7.49 -11.02
N ASP A 134 23.02 7.21 -11.14
CA ASP A 134 22.13 7.93 -12.06
C ASP A 134 21.09 8.75 -11.29
N ILE A 135 20.61 9.84 -11.89
CA ILE A 135 19.46 10.60 -11.36
C ILE A 135 18.18 9.82 -11.69
N GLN A 136 17.39 9.49 -10.68
CA GLN A 136 16.09 8.83 -10.85
C GLN A 136 14.96 9.86 -10.93
N ASP A 137 14.98 10.87 -10.06
CA ASP A 137 14.00 11.96 -10.03
C ASP A 137 14.61 13.26 -9.46
N ALA A 138 13.78 14.25 -9.13
CA ALA A 138 14.22 15.56 -8.65
C ALA A 138 15.07 15.50 -7.36
N SER A 139 14.79 14.54 -6.47
CA SER A 139 15.40 14.38 -5.14
C SER A 139 16.17 13.07 -4.96
N THR A 140 16.09 12.12 -5.89
CA THR A 140 16.65 10.78 -5.74
C THR A 140 17.73 10.48 -6.78
N LYS A 141 18.87 9.93 -6.32
CA LYS A 141 19.88 9.25 -7.13
C LYS A 141 19.87 7.76 -6.84
N VAL A 142 20.37 6.96 -7.77
CA VAL A 142 20.47 5.50 -7.63
C VAL A 142 21.90 5.05 -7.89
N LEU A 143 22.54 4.48 -6.87
CA LEU A 143 23.83 3.80 -6.99
C LEU A 143 23.62 2.41 -7.59
N LYS A 144 24.37 2.07 -8.64
CA LYS A 144 24.24 0.83 -9.41
C LYS A 144 25.55 0.07 -9.41
N TYR A 145 25.47 -1.23 -9.15
CA TYR A 145 26.58 -2.17 -9.34
C TYR A 145 26.29 -3.10 -10.51
N ASP A 146 27.16 -3.11 -11.50
CA ASP A 146 27.07 -3.99 -12.66
C ASP A 146 28.07 -5.14 -12.56
N PHE A 147 27.55 -6.35 -12.28
CA PHE A 147 28.32 -7.59 -12.23
C PHE A 147 28.19 -8.33 -13.57
N PRO A 148 29.11 -8.16 -14.54
CA PRO A 148 28.91 -8.59 -15.93
C PRO A 148 29.09 -10.09 -16.18
N ASP A 149 29.60 -10.84 -15.19
CA ASP A 149 30.16 -12.18 -15.42
C ASP A 149 29.77 -13.16 -14.28
N VAL A 150 28.57 -13.01 -13.72
CA VAL A 150 28.08 -13.84 -12.61
C VAL A 150 27.75 -15.27 -13.06
N GLU A 151 28.22 -16.26 -12.30
CA GLU A 151 27.93 -17.68 -12.47
C GLU A 151 27.24 -18.26 -11.23
N ASP A 152 26.61 -19.42 -11.42
CA ASP A 152 26.07 -20.21 -10.32
C ASP A 152 27.16 -20.56 -9.31
N GLY A 153 26.88 -20.35 -8.02
CA GLY A 153 27.82 -20.57 -6.93
C GLY A 153 28.66 -19.35 -6.55
N ASP A 154 28.59 -18.24 -7.30
CA ASP A 154 29.32 -17.02 -6.94
C ASP A 154 28.79 -16.37 -5.65
N ILE A 155 29.65 -15.58 -5.02
CA ILE A 155 29.29 -14.63 -3.97
C ILE A 155 29.57 -13.22 -4.47
N LEU A 156 28.59 -12.33 -4.32
CA LEU A 156 28.67 -10.92 -4.63
C LEU A 156 28.71 -10.14 -3.30
N GLU A 157 29.68 -9.25 -3.15
CA GLU A 157 29.83 -8.45 -1.94
C GLU A 157 29.97 -6.99 -2.32
N PHE A 158 29.23 -6.10 -1.66
CA PHE A 158 29.37 -4.67 -1.88
C PHE A 158 29.22 -3.88 -0.58
N SER A 159 29.81 -2.70 -0.57
CA SER A 159 29.69 -1.75 0.53
C SER A 159 29.79 -0.31 0.04
N TYR A 160 29.19 0.61 0.77
CA TYR A 160 29.29 2.04 0.54
C TYR A 160 29.08 2.79 1.85
N ASP A 161 29.52 4.05 1.87
CA ASP A 161 29.24 4.98 2.95
C ASP A 161 28.29 6.06 2.41
N LEU A 162 27.25 6.42 3.17
CA LEU A 162 26.37 7.54 2.87
C LEU A 162 26.44 8.55 4.01
N VAL A 163 26.61 9.83 3.66
CA VAL A 163 26.70 10.91 4.66
C VAL A 163 25.60 11.94 4.43
N TYR A 164 24.80 12.18 5.45
CA TYR A 164 23.59 13.01 5.41
C TYR A 164 23.37 13.79 6.72
N ASN A 165 22.53 14.83 6.68
CA ASN A 165 22.34 15.79 7.80
C ASN A 165 20.93 15.76 8.42
N GLU A 166 20.12 14.74 8.12
CA GLU A 166 18.76 14.57 8.67
C GLU A 166 18.77 13.83 10.01
N TRP A 167 19.31 14.47 11.04
CA TRP A 167 19.44 13.87 12.37
C TRP A 167 18.13 13.72 13.15
N ARG A 168 17.05 14.38 12.69
CA ARG A 168 15.74 14.30 13.35
C ARG A 168 14.94 13.07 12.94
N ASN A 169 15.25 12.51 11.77
CA ASN A 169 14.55 11.36 11.22
C ASN A 169 15.60 10.40 10.66
N LEU A 170 16.07 9.47 11.50
CA LEU A 170 16.96 8.42 11.02
C LEU A 170 16.23 7.57 9.98
N ASP A 171 16.97 7.11 8.98
CA ASP A 171 16.42 6.21 7.98
C ASP A 171 15.88 4.94 8.65
N ARG A 172 14.70 4.52 8.18
CA ARG A 172 14.13 3.23 8.55
C ARG A 172 15.08 2.12 8.14
N TRP A 173 15.35 1.20 9.06
CA TRP A 173 16.14 0.03 8.76
C TRP A 173 15.26 -1.15 8.37
N TRP A 174 15.46 -1.66 7.16
CA TRP A 174 14.74 -2.81 6.62
C TRP A 174 15.53 -4.08 6.88
N PHE A 175 15.00 -4.96 7.75
CA PHE A 175 15.56 -6.29 7.95
C PHE A 175 15.23 -7.23 6.79
N GLN A 176 14.04 -7.06 6.20
CA GLN A 176 13.53 -7.92 5.15
C GLN A 176 13.78 -7.32 3.75
N ASP A 177 14.30 -8.14 2.85
CA ASP A 177 14.64 -7.79 1.47
C ASP A 177 13.76 -8.59 0.47
N LYS A 178 13.83 -8.25 -0.81
CA LYS A 178 13.26 -9.06 -1.90
C LYS A 178 14.01 -10.38 -2.10
N ILE A 179 15.23 -10.48 -1.57
CA ILE A 179 16.02 -11.70 -1.49
C ILE A 179 15.88 -12.30 -0.09
N PRO A 180 15.74 -13.63 0.06
CA PRO A 180 15.75 -14.24 1.39
C PRO A 180 17.07 -13.90 2.11
N THR A 181 16.97 -13.44 3.36
CA THR A 181 18.10 -12.88 4.12
C THR A 181 18.41 -13.75 5.33
N ARG A 182 19.59 -14.36 5.36
CA ARG A 182 20.03 -15.21 6.46
C ARG A 182 20.23 -14.43 7.74
N ARG A 183 20.78 -13.22 7.64
CA ARG A 183 21.09 -12.36 8.77
C ARG A 183 21.05 -10.88 8.35
N SER A 184 20.43 -10.04 9.15
CA SER A 184 20.37 -8.59 8.94
C SER A 184 20.60 -7.89 10.28
N ASP A 185 21.58 -7.00 10.33
CA ASP A 185 22.01 -6.31 11.55
C ASP A 185 22.10 -4.80 11.32
N LEU A 186 21.66 -4.04 12.33
CA LEU A 186 21.87 -2.60 12.45
C LEU A 186 22.62 -2.31 13.75
N ILE A 187 23.74 -1.61 13.64
CA ILE A 187 24.46 -1.00 14.76
C ILE A 187 24.21 0.50 14.71
N LEU A 188 23.59 1.05 15.75
CA LEU A 188 23.22 2.45 15.83
C LEU A 188 23.95 3.12 17.00
N GLU A 189 24.79 4.12 16.71
CA GLU A 189 25.51 4.93 17.71
C GLU A 189 24.86 6.31 17.86
N VAL A 190 24.07 6.53 18.91
CA VAL A 190 23.30 7.77 19.13
C VAL A 190 23.89 8.62 20.25
N PRO A 191 24.05 9.95 20.09
CA PRO A 191 24.37 10.86 21.19
C PRO A 191 23.37 10.78 22.35
N GLU A 192 23.87 10.81 23.60
CA GLU A 192 23.07 10.66 24.82
C GLU A 192 21.95 11.71 24.99
N TYR A 193 22.07 12.85 24.31
CA TYR A 193 21.10 13.94 24.36
C TYR A 193 19.95 13.79 23.34
N PHE A 194 19.98 12.77 22.48
CA PHE A 194 18.85 12.44 21.62
C PHE A 194 18.09 11.23 22.17
N GLU A 195 16.79 11.42 22.35
CA GLU A 195 15.89 10.34 22.70
C GLU A 195 15.09 9.95 21.45
N PHE A 196 15.19 8.68 21.05
CA PHE A 196 14.41 8.12 19.96
C PHE A 196 13.41 7.10 20.51
N ILE A 197 12.17 7.19 20.02
CA ILE A 197 11.18 6.15 20.17
C ILE A 197 11.33 5.17 19.00
N GLU A 198 11.40 3.90 19.35
CA GLU A 198 11.51 2.81 18.39
C GLU A 198 10.12 2.29 18.02
N ARG A 199 9.90 2.03 16.73
CA ARG A 199 8.66 1.44 16.21
C ARG A 199 9.00 0.38 15.16
N SER A 200 8.03 -0.48 14.84
CA SER A 200 8.08 -1.40 13.70
C SER A 200 6.77 -1.32 12.94
N SER A 201 6.80 -1.56 11.62
CA SER A 201 5.56 -1.76 10.84
C SER A 201 4.96 -3.16 10.99
N THR A 202 5.61 -4.06 11.73
CA THR A 202 5.18 -5.44 11.93
C THR A 202 5.26 -5.83 13.41
N ASP A 203 4.38 -6.70 13.88
CA ASP A 203 4.43 -7.23 15.26
C ASP A 203 5.51 -8.31 15.47
N LEU A 204 6.36 -8.55 14.45
CA LEU A 204 7.39 -9.58 14.52
C LEU A 204 8.60 -9.07 15.31
N PRO A 205 9.05 -9.82 16.33
CA PRO A 205 10.17 -9.39 17.15
C PRO A 205 11.48 -9.43 16.37
N TYR A 206 12.37 -8.49 16.69
CA TYR A 206 13.79 -8.50 16.34
C TYR A 206 14.61 -8.50 17.63
N ASP A 207 15.84 -9.01 17.56
CA ASP A 207 16.77 -8.94 18.68
C ASP A 207 17.19 -7.49 18.89
N ARG A 208 17.18 -7.03 20.14
CA ARG A 208 17.58 -5.67 20.53
C ARG A 208 18.37 -5.69 21.82
N PHE A 209 19.56 -5.09 21.82
CA PHE A 209 20.32 -4.83 23.05
C PHE A 209 21.22 -3.60 22.93
N GLN A 210 21.51 -2.98 24.07
CA GLN A 210 22.51 -1.90 24.16
C GLN A 210 23.89 -2.54 24.37
N GLU A 211 24.79 -2.39 23.39
CA GLU A 211 26.14 -2.96 23.45
C GLU A 211 27.02 -2.22 24.47
N GLY A 212 26.80 -0.90 24.62
CA GLY A 212 27.55 -0.10 25.56
C GLY A 212 27.45 1.40 25.33
N ARG A 213 28.47 2.11 25.80
CA ARG A 213 28.64 3.55 25.64
C ARG A 213 30.06 3.87 25.20
N ARG A 214 30.22 4.90 24.39
CA ARG A 214 31.52 5.39 23.91
C ARG A 214 31.59 6.90 24.06
N LYS A 215 32.59 7.39 24.79
CA LYS A 215 32.79 8.83 24.99
C LYS A 215 33.30 9.51 23.73
N VAL A 216 32.69 10.61 23.31
CA VAL A 216 33.09 11.44 22.17
C VAL A 216 33.06 12.92 22.57
N GLY A 217 34.24 13.48 22.83
CA GLY A 217 34.33 14.84 23.37
C GLY A 217 33.66 14.94 24.74
N ASP A 218 32.64 15.79 24.83
CA ASP A 218 31.94 16.11 26.09
C ASP A 218 30.62 15.33 26.29
N TYR A 219 30.28 14.41 25.38
CA TYR A 219 29.08 13.58 25.50
C TYR A 219 29.38 12.10 25.26
N ASP A 220 28.46 11.24 25.70
CA ASP A 220 28.48 9.80 25.41
C ASP A 220 27.65 9.45 24.17
N LEU A 221 28.14 8.50 23.37
CA LEU A 221 27.36 7.78 22.37
C LEU A 221 26.82 6.50 22.99
N HIS A 222 25.52 6.27 22.90
CA HIS A 222 24.86 5.01 23.21
C HIS A 222 24.88 4.10 21.97
N ILE A 223 25.38 2.88 22.12
CA ILE A 223 25.50 1.91 21.03
C ILE A 223 24.39 0.86 21.18
N TYR A 224 23.52 0.78 20.19
CA TYR A 224 22.43 -0.19 20.11
C TYR A 224 22.67 -1.16 18.96
N HIS A 225 22.34 -2.42 19.18
CA HIS A 225 22.36 -3.46 18.16
C HIS A 225 20.98 -4.04 17.96
N TYR A 226 20.59 -4.15 16.70
CA TYR A 226 19.35 -4.75 16.26
C TYR A 226 19.63 -5.86 15.24
N GLY A 227 19.01 -7.02 15.40
CA GLY A 227 19.33 -8.19 14.57
C GLY A 227 18.12 -9.06 14.24
N MET A 228 18.14 -9.68 13.06
CA MET A 228 17.20 -10.72 12.64
C MET A 228 17.91 -11.79 11.84
N GLU A 229 17.49 -13.05 11.99
CA GLU A 229 18.01 -14.20 11.22
C GLU A 229 16.87 -14.95 10.51
N PHE A 230 17.21 -15.66 9.42
CA PHE A 230 16.30 -16.49 8.62
C PHE A 230 15.02 -15.77 8.16
N ILE A 231 15.22 -14.66 7.47
CA ILE A 231 14.16 -13.75 7.03
C ILE A 231 13.73 -14.14 5.61
N PRO A 232 12.45 -14.46 5.37
CA PRO A 232 11.97 -14.83 4.04
C PRO A 232 11.99 -13.62 3.10
N ALA A 233 12.07 -13.87 1.79
CA ALA A 233 11.91 -12.84 0.77
C ALA A 233 10.54 -12.16 0.85
N PHE A 234 10.52 -10.87 0.52
CA PHE A 234 9.31 -10.08 0.38
C PHE A 234 9.01 -9.75 -1.07
N PHE A 235 7.76 -9.95 -1.50
CA PHE A 235 7.30 -9.59 -2.83
C PHE A 235 5.99 -8.81 -2.74
N ALA A 236 5.77 -7.87 -3.65
CA ALA A 236 4.47 -7.21 -3.78
C ALA A 236 3.43 -8.26 -4.20
N GLU A 237 2.31 -8.33 -3.49
CA GLU A 237 1.22 -9.27 -3.76
C GLU A 237 0.03 -8.52 -4.37
N PRO A 238 -0.75 -9.10 -5.31
CA PRO A 238 -1.89 -8.41 -5.89
C PRO A 238 -2.87 -7.91 -4.82
N PHE A 239 -3.34 -6.67 -4.92
CA PHE A 239 -4.15 -6.01 -3.87
C PHE A 239 -3.47 -5.93 -2.49
N SER A 240 -2.14 -5.99 -2.41
CA SER A 240 -1.42 -5.53 -1.23
C SER A 240 -1.52 -4.01 -1.14
N ASN A 241 -1.64 -3.48 0.07
CA ASN A 241 -1.66 -2.04 0.26
C ASN A 241 -0.27 -1.43 0.01
N ALA A 242 -0.11 -0.65 -1.05
CA ALA A 242 1.16 0.03 -1.35
C ALA A 242 1.59 1.03 -0.27
N ARG A 243 0.67 1.51 0.59
CA ARG A 243 0.97 2.43 1.70
C ARG A 243 1.71 1.76 2.85
N TYR A 244 1.47 0.46 3.06
CA TYR A 244 2.15 -0.31 4.09
C TYR A 244 3.18 -1.19 3.45
N ASP A 245 4.42 -0.81 3.66
CA ASP A 245 5.50 -1.72 3.39
C ASP A 245 5.63 -2.66 4.60
N TYR A 246 5.01 -3.83 4.43
CA TYR A 246 4.96 -4.92 5.40
C TYR A 246 6.30 -5.64 5.58
N ARG A 247 7.39 -5.13 4.96
CA ARG A 247 8.73 -5.62 5.24
C ARG A 247 9.08 -5.35 6.69
N ARG A 248 9.68 -6.34 7.34
CA ARG A 248 10.17 -6.20 8.72
C ARG A 248 11.19 -5.07 8.83
N ASN A 249 10.99 -4.17 9.80
CA ASN A 249 11.84 -3.01 10.00
C ASN A 249 11.88 -2.53 11.45
N VAL A 250 12.81 -1.61 11.71
CA VAL A 250 12.78 -0.70 12.85
C VAL A 250 12.81 0.75 12.35
N ILE A 251 12.00 1.59 12.98
CA ILE A 251 11.84 3.03 12.73
C ILE A 251 12.27 3.76 14.00
N PHE A 252 13.06 4.83 13.84
CA PHE A 252 13.51 5.66 14.94
C PHE A 252 12.91 7.06 14.80
N GLU A 253 12.13 7.46 15.78
CA GLU A 253 11.43 8.74 15.80
C GLU A 253 11.97 9.61 16.95
N LEU A 254 12.56 10.76 16.65
CA LEU A 254 13.11 11.65 17.68
C LEU A 254 12.00 12.17 18.59
N SER A 255 12.01 11.79 19.86
CA SER A 255 11.01 12.21 20.85
C SER A 255 11.42 13.48 21.58
N SER A 256 12.69 13.62 21.93
CA SER A 256 13.20 14.76 22.68
C SER A 256 14.69 15.03 22.38
N VAL A 257 15.09 16.29 22.63
CA VAL A 257 16.48 16.73 22.59
C VAL A 257 16.79 17.39 23.94
N HIS A 258 17.76 16.83 24.66
CA HIS A 258 18.18 17.32 25.97
C HIS A 258 19.68 17.61 26.00
N ILE A 259 20.06 18.83 25.62
CA ILE A 259 21.45 19.31 25.68
C ILE A 259 21.57 20.23 26.91
N PRO A 260 22.27 19.80 27.98
CA PRO A 260 22.35 20.56 29.23
C PRO A 260 22.76 22.02 29.02
N GLY A 261 21.92 22.95 29.47
CA GLY A 261 22.17 24.39 29.39
C GLY A 261 22.00 25.03 28.00
N VAL A 262 21.61 24.27 26.98
CA VAL A 262 21.49 24.76 25.59
C VAL A 262 20.09 24.56 25.02
N VAL A 263 19.58 23.32 25.00
CA VAL A 263 18.27 22.99 24.44
C VAL A 263 17.60 21.95 25.32
N ASP A 264 16.34 22.19 25.66
CA ASP A 264 15.45 21.20 26.25
C ASP A 264 14.13 21.26 25.49
N ARG A 265 13.88 20.27 24.63
CA ARG A 265 12.75 20.28 23.70
C ARG A 265 12.13 18.89 23.56
N SER A 266 10.84 18.79 23.85
CA SER A 266 10.00 17.65 23.48
C SER A 266 9.35 17.89 22.13
N TYR A 267 9.26 16.84 21.30
CA TYR A 267 8.48 16.81 20.06
C TYR A 267 7.14 16.09 20.23
N TYR A 268 6.88 15.62 21.45
CA TYR A 268 5.64 14.97 21.85
C TYR A 268 4.83 15.94 22.71
N ALA A 269 3.54 16.06 22.40
CA ALA A 269 2.58 16.71 23.29
C ALA A 269 2.49 15.91 24.60
N ALA A 270 2.22 16.58 25.73
CA ALA A 270 2.08 15.86 27.01
C ALA A 270 0.87 14.92 27.00
N ASP A 271 -0.22 15.37 26.38
CA ASP A 271 -1.45 14.61 26.22
C ASP A 271 -2.20 14.98 24.92
N PHE A 272 -3.30 14.27 24.66
CA PHE A 272 -4.14 14.48 23.49
C PHE A 272 -4.75 15.89 23.41
N ARG A 273 -5.08 16.51 24.55
CA ARG A 273 -5.66 17.86 24.58
C ARG A 273 -4.63 18.89 24.16
N GLN A 274 -3.41 18.79 24.67
CA GLN A 274 -2.31 19.66 24.27
C GLN A 274 -1.99 19.49 22.78
N LEU A 275 -1.98 18.25 22.27
CA LEU A 275 -1.79 18.01 20.83
C LEU A 275 -2.83 18.78 20.00
N VAL A 276 -4.11 18.66 20.34
CA VAL A 276 -5.21 19.32 19.62
C VAL A 276 -5.06 20.84 19.67
N GLU A 277 -4.66 21.40 20.81
CA GLU A 277 -4.41 22.84 20.96
C GLU A 277 -3.26 23.34 20.09
N GLU A 278 -2.12 22.63 20.09
CA GLU A 278 -0.97 22.92 19.23
C GLU A 278 -1.35 22.87 17.74
N LEU A 279 -2.08 21.83 17.31
CA LEU A 279 -2.55 21.71 15.93
C LEU A 279 -3.56 22.81 15.57
N SER A 280 -4.50 23.12 16.46
CA SER A 280 -5.54 24.14 16.24
C SER A 280 -4.97 25.55 16.12
N THR A 281 -3.85 25.83 16.80
CA THR A 281 -3.19 27.14 16.82
C THR A 281 -2.02 27.24 15.85
N SER A 282 -1.62 26.12 15.23
CA SER A 282 -0.57 26.08 14.22
C SER A 282 -0.97 26.87 12.96
N PRO A 283 -0.06 27.70 12.40
CA PRO A 283 -0.25 28.30 11.07
C PRO A 283 -0.54 27.26 10.00
N ARG A 284 0.07 26.07 10.13
CA ARG A 284 0.02 24.98 9.17
C ARG A 284 -1.38 24.36 9.06
N PHE A 285 -2.12 24.33 10.17
CA PHE A 285 -3.36 23.57 10.28
C PHE A 285 -4.56 24.46 10.61
N GLY A 286 -4.67 24.98 11.84
CA GLY A 286 -5.92 25.59 12.32
C GLY A 286 -5.97 27.13 12.33
N ARG A 287 -4.84 27.82 12.48
CA ARG A 287 -4.85 29.27 12.80
C ARG A 287 -5.51 30.15 11.73
N GLU A 288 -5.22 29.88 10.47
CA GLU A 288 -5.68 30.69 9.33
C GLU A 288 -7.14 30.40 8.93
N LEU A 289 -7.78 29.39 9.53
CA LEU A 289 -9.14 28.97 9.19
C LEU A 289 -10.23 29.89 9.76
N ARG A 290 -9.86 30.84 10.62
CA ARG A 290 -10.78 31.74 11.33
C ARG A 290 -10.58 33.19 10.89
N GLY A 291 -11.67 33.96 10.81
CA GLY A 291 -11.61 35.41 10.58
C GLY A 291 -11.25 35.80 9.15
N ASN A 292 -12.01 35.31 8.17
CA ASN A 292 -11.77 35.53 6.73
C ASN A 292 -12.91 36.36 6.07
N PRO A 293 -13.21 37.59 6.54
CA PRO A 293 -14.36 38.38 6.05
C PRO A 293 -14.24 38.79 4.57
N PHE A 294 -13.04 38.75 4.00
CA PHE A 294 -12.85 39.00 2.57
C PHE A 294 -13.52 37.95 1.67
N LEU A 295 -13.89 36.78 2.22
CA LEU A 295 -14.61 35.74 1.49
C LEU A 295 -16.12 36.01 1.38
N ASN A 296 -16.67 36.98 2.13
CA ASN A 296 -18.12 37.20 2.20
C ASN A 296 -18.75 37.46 0.82
N SER A 297 -18.14 38.32 -0.01
CA SER A 297 -18.68 38.64 -1.34
C SER A 297 -18.72 37.44 -2.27
N LEU A 298 -17.71 36.55 -2.18
CA LEU A 298 -17.69 35.30 -2.92
C LEU A 298 -18.76 34.34 -2.43
N ILE A 299 -18.88 34.18 -1.11
CA ILE A 299 -19.90 33.31 -0.49
C ILE A 299 -21.30 33.78 -0.87
N ASP A 300 -21.58 35.08 -0.79
CA ASP A 300 -22.87 35.66 -1.19
C ASP A 300 -23.18 35.36 -2.66
N SER A 301 -22.19 35.52 -3.55
CA SER A 301 -22.33 35.21 -4.98
C SER A 301 -22.65 33.73 -5.22
N VAL A 302 -21.83 32.84 -4.68
CA VAL A 302 -21.92 31.37 -4.92
C VAL A 302 -23.15 30.77 -4.24
N CYS A 303 -23.49 31.21 -3.03
CA CYS A 303 -24.57 30.64 -2.23
C CYS A 303 -25.92 31.35 -2.35
N SER A 304 -26.03 32.48 -3.06
CA SER A 304 -27.26 33.29 -3.20
C SER A 304 -28.55 32.50 -3.49
N ALA A 305 -28.48 31.48 -4.35
CA ALA A 305 -29.62 30.65 -4.74
C ALA A 305 -29.68 29.29 -4.02
N SER A 306 -28.99 29.13 -2.89
CA SER A 306 -28.93 27.86 -2.16
C SER A 306 -30.00 27.80 -1.08
N ILE A 307 -30.70 26.68 -0.99
CA ILE A 307 -31.67 26.43 0.06
C ILE A 307 -31.01 25.53 1.12
N GLY A 308 -30.67 26.11 2.26
CA GLY A 308 -30.04 25.41 3.38
C GLY A 308 -28.51 25.24 3.27
N SER A 309 -27.90 24.83 4.38
CA SER A 309 -26.45 24.74 4.53
C SER A 309 -25.81 23.67 3.64
N LYS A 310 -26.48 22.52 3.40
CA LYS A 310 -25.97 21.46 2.52
C LYS A 310 -25.80 21.95 1.09
N ALA A 311 -26.81 22.63 0.53
CA ALA A 311 -26.74 23.17 -0.82
C ALA A 311 -25.62 24.23 -0.97
N CYS A 312 -25.44 25.10 0.03
CA CYS A 312 -24.34 26.07 0.02
C CYS A 312 -22.97 25.38 0.10
N ALA A 313 -22.79 24.38 0.98
CA ALA A 313 -21.55 23.61 1.08
C ALA A 313 -21.16 22.93 -0.24
N ILE A 314 -22.12 22.31 -0.93
CA ILE A 314 -21.90 21.66 -2.23
C ILE A 314 -21.48 22.69 -3.28
N LYS A 315 -22.16 23.84 -3.38
CA LYS A 315 -21.76 24.88 -4.35
C LYS A 315 -20.38 25.48 -4.07
N LEU A 316 -20.03 25.69 -2.80
CA LEU A 316 -18.70 26.14 -2.42
C LEU A 316 -17.64 25.09 -2.77
N TYR A 317 -17.93 23.80 -2.54
CA TYR A 317 -17.05 22.70 -2.91
C TYR A 317 -16.83 22.62 -4.43
N ASP A 318 -17.91 22.70 -5.21
CA ASP A 318 -17.86 22.68 -6.67
C ASP A 318 -17.12 23.90 -7.22
N PHE A 319 -17.32 25.08 -6.64
CA PHE A 319 -16.55 26.28 -6.97
C PHE A 319 -15.05 26.05 -6.75
N VAL A 320 -14.66 25.52 -5.59
CA VAL A 320 -13.24 25.26 -5.29
C VAL A 320 -12.66 24.25 -6.28
N ARG A 321 -13.33 23.11 -6.49
CA ARG A 321 -12.88 22.08 -7.45
C ARG A 321 -12.71 22.59 -8.87
N LYS A 322 -13.57 23.51 -9.30
CA LYS A 322 -13.58 24.03 -10.66
C LYS A 322 -12.51 25.10 -10.88
N GLU A 323 -12.42 26.04 -9.96
CA GLU A 323 -11.60 27.26 -10.14
C GLU A 323 -10.15 27.08 -9.68
N PHE A 324 -9.87 26.12 -8.78
CA PHE A 324 -8.53 25.93 -8.23
C PHE A 324 -7.71 24.90 -9.01
N GLN A 325 -6.42 25.18 -9.17
CA GLN A 325 -5.45 24.27 -9.76
C GLN A 325 -4.57 23.66 -8.66
N PHE A 326 -4.52 22.33 -8.66
CA PHE A 326 -3.63 21.58 -7.78
C PHE A 326 -2.18 21.73 -8.24
N ASP A 327 -1.30 22.13 -7.33
CA ASP A 327 0.14 22.12 -7.52
C ASP A 327 0.84 21.15 -6.56
N HIS A 328 2.11 20.83 -6.83
CA HIS A 328 2.93 19.92 -6.02
C HIS A 328 3.84 20.67 -5.02
N SER A 329 3.52 21.90 -4.65
CA SER A 329 4.34 22.67 -3.72
C SER A 329 4.33 22.08 -2.31
N ALA A 330 5.49 22.10 -1.64
CA ALA A 330 5.64 21.59 -0.27
C ALA A 330 5.29 22.62 0.81
N GLU A 331 5.19 23.90 0.45
CA GLU A 331 4.94 25.00 1.38
C GLU A 331 3.47 25.39 1.39
N ASN A 332 2.91 25.59 2.59
CA ASN A 332 1.53 26.03 2.74
C ASN A 332 1.43 27.55 2.63
N GLN A 333 0.42 28.01 1.90
CA GLN A 333 0.11 29.42 1.74
C GLN A 333 -0.90 29.90 2.79
N SER A 334 -1.06 31.23 2.87
CA SER A 334 -2.17 31.85 3.61
C SER A 334 -3.48 31.73 2.82
N VAL A 335 -4.64 31.72 3.50
CA VAL A 335 -5.96 31.66 2.83
C VAL A 335 -6.14 32.81 1.83
N ARG A 336 -5.59 33.99 2.11
CA ARG A 336 -5.61 35.14 1.17
C ARG A 336 -4.75 34.90 -0.07
N ALA A 337 -3.57 34.32 0.09
CA ALA A 337 -2.70 33.99 -1.04
C ALA A 337 -3.35 32.94 -1.94
N ILE A 338 -3.91 31.88 -1.35
CA ILE A 338 -4.65 30.83 -2.06
C ILE A 338 -5.83 31.42 -2.85
N HIS A 339 -6.60 32.32 -2.22
CA HIS A 339 -7.70 33.02 -2.90
C HIS A 339 -7.24 33.82 -4.13
N ALA A 340 -6.11 34.51 -4.02
CA ALA A 340 -5.59 35.37 -5.08
C ALA A 340 -4.94 34.58 -6.23
N SER A 341 -4.25 33.49 -5.92
CA SER A 341 -3.53 32.67 -6.90
C SER A 341 -4.42 31.62 -7.58
N GLN A 342 -5.49 31.19 -6.89
CA GLN A 342 -6.31 30.03 -7.24
C GLN A 342 -5.46 28.75 -7.48
N GLN A 343 -4.31 28.68 -6.82
CA GLN A 343 -3.33 27.60 -6.93
C GLN A 343 -2.86 27.19 -5.54
N GLY A 344 -2.70 25.90 -5.33
CA GLY A 344 -2.09 25.38 -4.13
C GLY A 344 -2.03 23.87 -4.10
N ASN A 345 -1.28 23.36 -3.13
CA ASN A 345 -1.26 21.95 -2.84
C ASN A 345 -2.59 21.49 -2.21
N ARG A 346 -2.70 20.19 -1.94
CA ARG A 346 -3.92 19.60 -1.36
C ARG A 346 -4.32 20.25 -0.04
N TRP A 347 -3.34 20.59 0.80
CA TRP A 347 -3.60 21.17 2.11
C TRP A 347 -4.16 22.57 1.98
N ASP A 348 -3.58 23.38 1.11
CA ASP A 348 -4.03 24.74 0.82
C ASP A 348 -5.46 24.75 0.30
N ILE A 349 -5.78 23.91 -0.69
CA ILE A 349 -7.13 23.83 -1.26
C ILE A 349 -8.16 23.39 -0.22
N ASN A 350 -7.87 22.36 0.57
CA ASN A 350 -8.80 21.90 1.63
C ASN A 350 -8.93 22.90 2.78
N ARG A 351 -7.85 23.61 3.17
CA ARG A 351 -7.91 24.69 4.17
C ARG A 351 -8.72 25.88 3.67
N TYR A 352 -8.60 26.22 2.39
CA TYR A 352 -9.41 27.25 1.77
C TYR A 352 -10.89 26.89 1.77
N PHE A 353 -11.23 25.64 1.43
CA PHE A 353 -12.60 25.15 1.52
C PHE A 353 -13.15 25.17 2.95
N ILE A 354 -12.37 24.74 3.95
CA ILE A 354 -12.76 24.84 5.37
C ILE A 354 -13.02 26.30 5.77
N ALA A 355 -12.17 27.24 5.33
CA ALA A 355 -12.34 28.65 5.60
C ALA A 355 -13.63 29.23 4.98
N LEU A 356 -13.98 28.82 3.76
CA LEU A 356 -15.26 29.18 3.13
C LEU A 356 -16.45 28.65 3.93
N CYS A 357 -16.44 27.37 4.30
CA CYS A 357 -17.51 26.77 5.10
C CYS A 357 -17.67 27.51 6.43
N ASN A 358 -16.58 27.69 7.19
CA ASN A 358 -16.63 28.37 8.48
C ASN A 358 -17.13 29.82 8.36
N GLN A 359 -16.69 30.54 7.33
CA GLN A 359 -17.13 31.93 7.09
C GLN A 359 -18.62 31.99 6.68
N SER A 360 -19.15 30.95 6.04
CA SER A 360 -20.58 30.80 5.72
C SER A 360 -21.44 30.28 6.89
N GLY A 361 -20.86 30.09 8.08
CA GLY A 361 -21.55 29.56 9.26
C GLY A 361 -21.72 28.05 9.29
N ILE A 362 -21.06 27.32 8.38
CA ILE A 362 -21.08 25.85 8.32
C ILE A 362 -19.88 25.32 9.11
N ARG A 363 -20.11 24.50 10.13
CA ARG A 363 -19.05 23.97 10.98
C ARG A 363 -18.11 23.06 10.18
N SER A 364 -16.86 23.48 10.01
CA SER A 364 -15.86 22.75 9.26
C SER A 364 -14.49 22.79 9.96
N ASN A 365 -13.78 21.66 9.94
CA ASN A 365 -12.50 21.50 10.62
C ASN A 365 -11.56 20.62 9.78
N PRO A 366 -10.23 20.69 9.99
CA PRO A 366 -9.32 19.80 9.32
C PRO A 366 -9.34 18.39 9.93
N VAL A 367 -9.23 17.39 9.06
CA VAL A 367 -8.90 16.01 9.40
C VAL A 367 -7.45 15.81 9.00
N LEU A 368 -6.58 15.49 9.96
CA LEU A 368 -5.17 15.27 9.71
C LEU A 368 -4.88 13.78 9.64
N LEU A 369 -4.08 13.38 8.66
CA LEU A 369 -3.74 11.99 8.43
C LEU A 369 -2.23 11.81 8.34
N ASN A 370 -1.79 10.62 8.71
CA ASN A 370 -0.52 10.07 8.26
C ASN A 370 -0.83 9.05 7.17
N THR A 371 -0.36 9.31 5.95
CA THR A 371 -0.59 8.46 4.77
C THR A 371 0.29 7.20 4.73
N GLY A 372 1.21 7.04 5.69
CA GLY A 372 2.21 5.98 5.73
C GLY A 372 3.39 6.20 4.79
N ALA A 373 3.30 7.19 3.89
CA ALA A 373 4.37 7.56 2.98
C ALA A 373 5.53 8.25 3.70
N SER A 374 5.25 8.97 4.79
CA SER A 374 6.30 9.50 5.65
C SER A 374 6.88 8.43 6.58
N SER A 375 8.17 8.52 6.87
CA SER A 375 8.84 7.73 7.92
C SER A 375 8.29 7.95 9.33
N LYS A 376 7.26 8.81 9.49
CA LYS A 376 6.75 9.36 10.74
C LYS A 376 5.45 8.70 11.22
N TYR A 377 5.10 7.53 10.68
CA TYR A 377 3.90 6.80 11.10
C TYR A 377 3.98 6.45 12.58
N SER A 378 3.02 6.97 13.34
CA SER A 378 2.91 6.76 14.77
C SER A 378 1.44 6.50 15.12
N LEU A 379 1.17 5.41 15.84
CA LEU A 379 -0.12 5.22 16.50
C LEU A 379 -0.22 6.02 17.81
N ASP A 380 0.88 6.69 18.23
CA ASP A 380 0.87 7.55 19.41
C ASP A 380 0.20 8.89 19.07
N THR A 381 -0.90 9.13 19.78
CA THR A 381 -1.74 10.31 19.64
C THR A 381 -1.11 11.58 20.22
N ARG A 382 0.21 11.63 20.40
CA ARG A 382 0.95 12.80 20.94
C ARG A 382 1.97 13.37 19.98
N VAL A 383 2.25 12.69 18.87
CA VAL A 383 3.21 13.16 17.87
C VAL A 383 2.55 14.21 16.98
N ASN A 384 2.99 15.47 17.04
CA ASN A 384 2.40 16.52 16.21
C ASN A 384 2.99 16.57 14.78
N THR A 385 4.17 15.99 14.57
CA THR A 385 4.88 15.97 13.28
C THR A 385 4.48 14.81 12.37
N GLN A 386 3.63 13.90 12.84
CA GLN A 386 3.25 12.69 12.12
C GLN A 386 2.34 12.97 10.91
N PHE A 387 1.63 14.10 10.88
CA PHE A 387 0.61 14.34 9.86
C PHE A 387 1.21 14.87 8.56
N ASP A 388 0.97 14.14 7.45
CA ASP A 388 1.45 14.43 6.10
C ASP A 388 0.32 14.62 5.07
N ASP A 389 -0.94 14.53 5.48
CA ASP A 389 -2.10 14.89 4.65
C ASP A 389 -3.22 15.58 5.45
N LEU A 390 -4.10 16.30 4.74
CA LEU A 390 -5.22 17.08 5.31
C LEU A 390 -6.46 17.02 4.40
N TYR A 391 -7.59 16.63 4.99
CA TYR A 391 -8.93 16.70 4.37
C TYR A 391 -9.85 17.64 5.14
N SER A 392 -10.98 18.01 4.53
CA SER A 392 -12.00 18.83 5.16
C SER A 392 -13.07 17.96 5.82
N PHE A 393 -13.33 18.17 7.11
CA PHE A 393 -14.52 17.66 7.79
C PHE A 393 -15.60 18.73 7.82
N ILE A 394 -16.84 18.35 7.53
CA ILE A 394 -17.99 19.25 7.49
C ILE A 394 -19.14 18.59 8.26
N LYS A 395 -19.77 19.36 9.15
CA LYS A 395 -20.94 18.91 9.91
C LYS A 395 -22.15 19.75 9.56
N ILE A 396 -23.18 19.12 9.00
CA ILE A 396 -24.41 19.78 8.52
C ILE A 396 -25.62 18.98 9.02
N ASP A 397 -26.53 19.62 9.74
CA ASP A 397 -27.78 19.02 10.23
C ASP A 397 -27.61 17.68 10.99
N GLY A 398 -26.46 17.49 11.64
CA GLY A 398 -26.12 16.27 12.38
C GLY A 398 -25.29 15.26 11.58
N GLU A 399 -25.29 15.36 10.24
CA GLU A 399 -24.52 14.52 9.33
C GLU A 399 -23.07 14.99 9.22
N GLU A 400 -22.15 14.04 9.06
CA GLU A 400 -20.71 14.27 9.02
C GLU A 400 -20.14 13.83 7.67
N TYR A 401 -19.42 14.73 7.01
CA TYR A 401 -18.81 14.51 5.70
C TYR A 401 -17.31 14.75 5.79
N VAL A 402 -16.53 13.92 5.09
CA VAL A 402 -15.12 14.16 4.84
C VAL A 402 -14.93 14.36 3.34
N CYS A 403 -14.31 15.47 2.96
CA CYS A 403 -14.15 15.87 1.57
C CYS A 403 -12.67 16.16 1.26
N ASP A 404 -12.27 15.83 0.03
CA ASP A 404 -11.06 16.38 -0.58
C ASP A 404 -11.44 17.32 -1.73
N ALA A 405 -11.28 18.63 -1.53
CA ALA A 405 -11.59 19.66 -2.52
C ALA A 405 -10.51 19.83 -3.60
N SER A 406 -9.37 19.14 -3.48
CA SER A 406 -8.27 19.22 -4.45
C SER A 406 -8.48 18.35 -5.70
N ASN A 407 -9.44 17.41 -5.65
CA ASN A 407 -9.71 16.50 -6.77
C ASN A 407 -10.91 16.98 -7.60
N LYS A 408 -10.67 17.32 -8.87
CA LYS A 408 -11.68 17.87 -9.79
C LYS A 408 -12.85 16.93 -10.08
N ASN A 409 -12.67 15.62 -9.96
CA ASN A 409 -13.70 14.64 -10.31
C ASN A 409 -14.40 14.03 -9.08
N LEU A 410 -13.95 14.36 -7.87
CA LEU A 410 -14.43 13.71 -6.65
C LEU A 410 -15.72 14.36 -6.14
N PRO A 411 -16.83 13.63 -5.96
CA PRO A 411 -18.07 14.19 -5.44
C PRO A 411 -17.94 14.72 -4.00
N PHE A 412 -18.86 15.62 -3.60
CA PHE A 412 -18.93 16.09 -2.22
C PHE A 412 -19.13 14.92 -1.25
N GLY A 413 -18.36 14.89 -0.17
CA GLY A 413 -18.41 13.84 0.85
C GLY A 413 -17.70 12.54 0.46
N TYR A 414 -17.02 12.52 -0.69
CA TYR A 414 -16.25 11.36 -1.14
C TYR A 414 -14.76 11.60 -0.87
N LEU A 415 -14.07 10.50 -0.60
CA LEU A 415 -12.61 10.37 -0.64
C LEU A 415 -12.26 9.39 -1.76
N THR A 416 -11.06 9.46 -2.34
CA THR A 416 -10.65 8.42 -3.32
C THR A 416 -10.46 7.06 -2.62
N PRO A 417 -10.51 5.94 -3.36
CA PRO A 417 -10.28 4.61 -2.79
C PRO A 417 -8.95 4.49 -2.02
N GLU A 418 -7.91 5.15 -2.50
CA GLU A 418 -6.59 5.20 -1.86
C GLU A 418 -6.64 6.01 -0.56
N GLN A 419 -7.39 7.12 -0.53
CA GLN A 419 -7.54 7.99 0.64
C GLN A 419 -8.34 7.35 1.78
N ARG A 420 -9.24 6.40 1.45
CA ARG A 420 -10.09 5.71 2.42
C ARG A 420 -9.35 4.60 3.16
N PHE A 421 -8.45 4.98 4.03
CA PHE A 421 -7.68 4.04 4.83
C PHE A 421 -7.55 4.52 6.27
N GLY A 422 -7.69 3.61 7.23
CA GLY A 422 -7.38 3.85 8.63
C GLY A 422 -8.23 4.95 9.24
N SER A 423 -7.58 5.81 10.03
CA SER A 423 -8.24 6.88 10.75
C SER A 423 -7.51 8.21 10.57
N GLY A 424 -8.28 9.30 10.60
CA GLY A 424 -7.75 10.67 10.63
C GLY A 424 -8.08 11.34 11.95
N LEU A 425 -7.22 12.25 12.41
CA LEU A 425 -7.47 13.08 13.58
C LEU A 425 -8.32 14.28 13.18
N LEU A 426 -9.58 14.32 13.62
CA LEU A 426 -10.40 15.52 13.56
C LEU A 426 -9.85 16.56 14.55
N VAL A 427 -9.33 17.67 14.04
CA VAL A 427 -8.80 18.76 14.86
C VAL A 427 -9.91 19.77 15.12
N ASP A 428 -10.67 19.52 16.19
CA ASP A 428 -11.70 20.42 16.69
C ASP A 428 -11.51 20.63 18.20
N SER A 429 -11.30 21.88 18.62
CA SER A 429 -11.15 22.23 20.03
C SER A 429 -12.31 21.80 20.95
N LYS A 430 -13.49 21.50 20.39
CA LYS A 430 -14.68 21.05 21.14
C LYS A 430 -14.98 19.56 20.99
N ASP A 431 -14.44 18.92 19.96
CA ASP A 431 -14.90 17.59 19.52
C ASP A 431 -13.79 16.80 18.80
N ALA A 432 -12.54 16.97 19.25
CA ALA A 432 -11.41 16.28 18.67
C ALA A 432 -11.49 14.77 18.96
N ARG A 433 -11.32 13.99 17.90
CA ARG A 433 -11.34 12.53 17.94
C ARG A 433 -10.70 11.94 16.69
N TRP A 434 -10.34 10.68 16.76
CA TRP A 434 -10.03 9.91 15.56
C TRP A 434 -11.33 9.51 14.87
N ILE A 435 -11.41 9.74 13.56
CA ILE A 435 -12.54 9.36 12.72
C ILE A 435 -12.12 8.27 11.74
N ASN A 436 -12.98 7.27 11.54
CA ASN A 436 -12.76 6.21 10.57
C ASN A 436 -12.94 6.74 9.15
N LEU A 437 -11.95 6.51 8.29
CA LEU A 437 -11.95 6.95 6.90
C LEU A 437 -12.18 5.80 5.92
N GLU A 438 -12.32 4.57 6.40
CA GLU A 438 -12.54 3.39 5.57
C GLU A 438 -13.98 3.30 5.04
N SER A 439 -14.93 4.01 5.65
CA SER A 439 -16.35 4.07 5.28
C SER A 439 -16.64 5.01 4.11
N GLY A 440 -17.76 4.77 3.41
CA GLY A 440 -18.15 5.47 2.19
C GLY A 440 -18.71 4.51 1.11
N PRO A 441 -18.97 5.00 -0.10
CA PRO A 441 -19.72 4.29 -1.15
C PRO A 441 -19.03 3.00 -1.64
N GLU A 442 -19.84 2.15 -2.26
CA GLU A 442 -19.41 0.93 -2.96
C GLU A 442 -18.99 1.25 -4.41
N ASP A 443 -18.21 0.36 -5.03
CA ASP A 443 -17.99 0.36 -6.48
C ASP A 443 -19.01 -0.59 -7.13
N GLN A 444 -20.05 -0.05 -7.74
CA GLN A 444 -21.13 -0.85 -8.34
C GLN A 444 -21.14 -0.72 -9.87
N ARG A 445 -21.00 -1.85 -10.57
CA ARG A 445 -21.14 -1.93 -12.02
C ARG A 445 -22.24 -2.92 -12.38
N ILE A 446 -23.22 -2.45 -13.14
CA ILE A 446 -24.34 -3.26 -13.63
C ILE A 446 -24.30 -3.30 -15.15
N TYR A 447 -24.21 -4.50 -15.68
CA TYR A 447 -24.17 -4.79 -17.10
C TYR A 447 -25.50 -5.42 -17.52
N SER A 448 -26.15 -4.85 -18.52
CA SER A 448 -27.37 -5.43 -19.09
C SER A 448 -27.37 -5.41 -20.61
N ALA A 449 -27.97 -6.42 -21.21
CA ALA A 449 -28.15 -6.52 -22.65
C ALA A 449 -29.33 -7.41 -22.99
N ASP A 450 -30.02 -7.03 -24.05
CA ASP A 450 -31.03 -7.84 -24.71
C ASP A 450 -30.54 -8.15 -26.12
N PHE A 451 -30.21 -9.42 -26.35
CA PHE A 451 -29.67 -9.90 -27.61
C PHE A 451 -30.71 -10.66 -28.44
N HIS A 452 -30.54 -10.63 -29.75
CA HIS A 452 -31.30 -11.43 -30.69
C HIS A 452 -30.38 -11.91 -31.82
N PHE A 453 -30.73 -13.04 -32.42
CA PHE A 453 -30.00 -13.56 -33.58
C PHE A 453 -30.51 -12.92 -34.87
N ASP A 454 -29.60 -12.51 -35.75
CA ASP A 454 -29.92 -12.10 -37.12
C ASP A 454 -30.08 -13.31 -38.07
N THR A 455 -30.29 -13.03 -39.35
CA THR A 455 -30.44 -14.07 -40.38
C THR A 455 -29.14 -14.83 -40.71
N LEU A 456 -27.99 -14.30 -40.29
CA LEU A 456 -26.66 -14.92 -40.43
C LEU A 456 -26.22 -15.64 -39.15
N ASN A 457 -27.07 -15.66 -38.12
CA ASN A 457 -26.81 -16.13 -36.76
C ASN A 457 -25.78 -15.30 -35.97
N ASN A 458 -25.56 -14.04 -36.34
CA ASN A 458 -24.87 -13.10 -35.47
C ASN A 458 -25.78 -12.72 -34.31
N LEU A 459 -25.19 -12.45 -33.14
CA LEU A 459 -25.93 -12.04 -31.96
C LEU A 459 -25.84 -10.52 -31.83
N ILE A 460 -26.97 -9.84 -32.05
CA ILE A 460 -27.08 -8.37 -32.08
C ILE A 460 -27.85 -7.90 -30.86
N GLY A 461 -27.42 -6.83 -30.21
CA GLY A 461 -28.14 -6.28 -29.06
C GLY A 461 -27.68 -4.90 -28.65
N ALA A 462 -28.55 -4.22 -27.90
CA ALA A 462 -28.20 -3.01 -27.18
C ALA A 462 -27.63 -3.40 -25.81
N PHE A 463 -26.46 -2.88 -25.50
CA PHE A 463 -25.72 -3.14 -24.28
C PHE A 463 -25.66 -1.87 -23.43
N ASN A 464 -25.97 -2.00 -22.14
CA ASN A 464 -25.94 -0.92 -21.17
C ASN A 464 -24.96 -1.24 -20.04
N VAL A 465 -24.21 -0.21 -19.63
CA VAL A 465 -23.38 -0.25 -18.42
C VAL A 465 -23.81 0.89 -17.51
N LEU A 466 -24.32 0.54 -16.33
CA LEU A 466 -24.53 1.50 -15.24
C LEU A 466 -23.33 1.45 -14.30
N HIS A 467 -22.62 2.57 -14.22
CA HIS A 467 -21.61 2.83 -13.22
C HIS A 467 -22.26 3.64 -12.10
N LYS A 468 -22.22 3.12 -10.87
CA LYS A 468 -22.78 3.79 -9.70
C LYS A 468 -21.72 4.03 -8.63
N ASP A 469 -21.83 5.20 -8.00
CA ASP A 469 -20.97 5.72 -6.96
C ASP A 469 -19.48 5.69 -7.35
N TYR A 470 -18.65 4.83 -6.76
CA TYR A 470 -17.23 4.78 -7.11
C TYR A 470 -16.94 4.27 -8.50
N ALA A 471 -17.82 3.43 -9.07
CA ALA A 471 -17.67 3.08 -10.47
C ALA A 471 -17.80 4.33 -11.35
N ALA A 472 -18.75 5.23 -11.04
CA ALA A 472 -18.96 6.47 -11.79
C ALA A 472 -17.78 7.43 -11.65
N TYR A 473 -17.24 7.56 -10.43
CA TYR A 473 -16.02 8.34 -10.19
C TYR A 473 -14.82 7.81 -10.99
N LEU A 474 -14.56 6.50 -10.94
CA LEU A 474 -13.47 5.87 -11.66
C LEU A 474 -13.64 6.03 -13.18
N PHE A 475 -14.87 5.87 -13.67
CA PHE A 475 -15.20 6.09 -15.07
C PHE A 475 -14.84 7.52 -15.53
N LEU A 476 -15.17 8.54 -14.74
CA LEU A 476 -14.82 9.94 -15.08
C LEU A 476 -13.31 10.17 -15.16
N ILE A 477 -12.53 9.53 -14.29
CA ILE A 477 -11.08 9.61 -14.35
C ILE A 477 -10.56 8.94 -15.63
N GLU A 478 -10.99 7.71 -15.89
CA GLU A 478 -10.57 6.93 -17.06
C GLU A 478 -10.92 7.66 -18.36
N ASP A 479 -12.15 8.16 -18.49
CA ASP A 479 -12.62 8.90 -19.66
C ASP A 479 -11.82 10.20 -19.87
N SER A 480 -11.53 10.94 -18.80
CA SER A 480 -10.73 12.17 -18.87
C SER A 480 -9.28 11.96 -19.30
N GLN A 481 -8.70 10.79 -19.00
CA GLN A 481 -7.31 10.49 -19.32
C GLN A 481 -7.13 9.83 -20.68
N GLN A 482 -8.10 9.01 -21.11
CA GLN A 482 -7.92 8.10 -22.24
C GLN A 482 -8.87 8.34 -23.41
N GLY A 483 -9.90 9.19 -23.26
CA GLY A 483 -10.84 9.51 -24.33
C GLY A 483 -11.54 8.27 -24.85
N SER A 484 -12.58 7.80 -24.15
CA SER A 484 -13.41 6.64 -24.47
C SER A 484 -12.66 5.33 -24.78
N HIS A 485 -12.57 4.45 -23.77
CA HIS A 485 -12.30 3.03 -24.00
C HIS A 485 -13.51 2.33 -24.64
N MET A 486 -13.21 1.32 -25.46
CA MET A 486 -14.16 0.43 -26.17
C MET A 486 -14.77 0.95 -27.48
N VAL A 487 -13.97 1.53 -28.37
CA VAL A 487 -14.32 1.57 -29.80
C VAL A 487 -13.40 0.61 -30.54
N THR A 488 -13.95 -0.52 -30.99
CA THR A 488 -13.31 -1.41 -31.97
C THR A 488 -14.25 -1.56 -33.17
N GLU A 489 -13.85 -2.26 -34.24
CA GLU A 489 -14.75 -2.51 -35.38
C GLU A 489 -16.06 -3.24 -34.98
N ASP A 490 -16.05 -3.99 -33.87
CA ASP A 490 -17.21 -4.72 -33.34
C ASP A 490 -18.07 -3.90 -32.34
N TYR A 491 -17.66 -2.67 -32.01
CA TYR A 491 -18.30 -1.85 -30.98
C TYR A 491 -18.51 -0.41 -31.44
N GLN A 492 -19.78 0.00 -31.55
CA GLN A 492 -20.12 1.41 -31.75
C GLN A 492 -20.76 1.94 -30.47
N LYS A 493 -20.00 2.78 -29.75
CA LYS A 493 -20.51 3.57 -28.63
C LYS A 493 -21.51 4.57 -29.19
N THR A 494 -22.76 4.50 -28.72
CA THR A 494 -23.84 5.34 -29.24
C THR A 494 -23.96 6.60 -28.42
N GLU A 495 -24.07 6.48 -27.08
CA GLU A 495 -24.22 7.64 -26.17
C GLU A 495 -23.70 7.34 -24.75
N SER A 496 -23.37 8.39 -24.00
CA SER A 496 -23.18 8.35 -22.55
C SER A 496 -23.86 9.56 -21.92
N TYR A 497 -24.64 9.35 -20.86
CA TYR A 497 -25.31 10.44 -20.15
C TYR A 497 -25.18 10.29 -18.63
N PHE A 498 -25.18 11.44 -17.96
CA PHE A 498 -25.14 11.54 -16.52
C PHE A 498 -26.55 11.47 -15.95
N VAL A 499 -26.74 10.65 -14.92
CA VAL A 499 -27.92 10.69 -14.07
C VAL A 499 -27.45 11.19 -12.71
N ASN A 500 -27.69 12.47 -12.43
CA ASN A 500 -27.33 13.07 -11.15
C ASN A 500 -28.56 13.00 -10.24
N ASP A 501 -28.57 12.04 -9.32
CA ASP A 501 -29.49 12.05 -8.19
C ASP A 501 -28.79 12.70 -6.98
N SER A 502 -29.52 13.33 -6.07
CA SER A 502 -28.95 14.12 -4.97
C SER A 502 -28.08 13.33 -3.99
N ASP A 503 -28.20 11.99 -4.01
CA ASP A 503 -27.57 11.09 -3.04
C ASP A 503 -26.65 10.02 -3.67
N SER A 504 -26.60 9.89 -5.01
CA SER A 504 -25.67 8.96 -5.70
C SER A 504 -25.25 9.47 -7.07
N VAL A 505 -24.00 9.19 -7.45
CA VAL A 505 -23.47 9.56 -8.78
C VAL A 505 -23.62 8.36 -9.71
N GLU A 506 -24.36 8.54 -10.80
CA GLU A 506 -24.60 7.49 -11.78
C GLU A 506 -24.24 7.93 -13.20
N ILE A 507 -23.58 7.03 -13.92
CA ILE A 507 -23.23 7.21 -15.33
C ILE A 507 -23.70 5.98 -16.09
N VAL A 508 -24.46 6.23 -17.16
CA VAL A 508 -24.95 5.18 -18.05
C VAL A 508 -24.22 5.29 -19.38
N GLU A 509 -23.67 4.17 -19.83
CA GLU A 509 -23.13 4.00 -21.18
C GLU A 509 -24.01 3.05 -21.99
N GLN A 510 -24.25 3.40 -23.26
CA GLN A 510 -25.01 2.59 -24.20
C GLN A 510 -24.19 2.28 -25.45
N PHE A 511 -24.25 1.03 -25.90
CA PHE A 511 -23.53 0.51 -27.05
C PHE A 511 -24.45 -0.36 -27.91
N GLU A 512 -24.21 -0.35 -29.22
CA GLU A 512 -24.67 -1.42 -30.10
C GLU A 512 -23.54 -2.43 -30.28
N VAL A 513 -23.89 -3.72 -30.17
CA VAL A 513 -22.92 -4.81 -30.22
C VAL A 513 -23.38 -5.86 -31.22
N ILE A 514 -22.43 -6.30 -32.07
CA ILE A 514 -22.57 -7.48 -32.92
C ILE A 514 -21.51 -8.49 -32.47
N LEU A 515 -21.96 -9.65 -31.99
CA LEU A 515 -21.09 -10.75 -31.64
C LEU A 515 -21.22 -11.83 -32.72
N ASN A 516 -20.12 -12.50 -33.01
CA ASN A 516 -20.04 -13.56 -34.01
C ASN A 516 -19.90 -14.93 -33.30
N PRO A 517 -21.01 -15.67 -33.08
CA PRO A 517 -20.94 -17.01 -32.52
C PRO A 517 -20.11 -17.97 -33.38
N THR A 518 -19.51 -18.97 -32.73
CA THR A 518 -18.90 -20.09 -33.43
C THR A 518 -19.97 -21.06 -33.90
N ILE A 519 -20.03 -21.31 -35.21
CA ILE A 519 -20.96 -22.26 -35.84
C ILE A 519 -20.22 -23.55 -36.16
N ASN A 520 -20.78 -24.69 -35.75
CA ASN A 520 -20.28 -26.02 -36.12
C ASN A 520 -21.36 -26.76 -36.90
N ASP A 521 -21.25 -26.78 -38.23
CA ASP A 521 -22.21 -27.40 -39.12
C ASP A 521 -22.33 -28.92 -38.90
N SER A 522 -21.19 -29.59 -38.63
CA SER A 522 -21.13 -31.03 -38.44
C SER A 522 -21.92 -31.49 -37.20
N LEU A 523 -21.91 -30.69 -36.14
CA LEU A 523 -22.67 -30.94 -34.91
C LEU A 523 -24.02 -30.22 -34.89
N SER A 524 -24.27 -29.36 -35.88
CA SER A 524 -25.43 -28.46 -35.96
C SER A 524 -25.58 -27.62 -34.67
N THR A 525 -24.48 -27.05 -34.20
CA THR A 525 -24.44 -26.26 -32.96
C THR A 525 -23.96 -24.83 -33.21
N ILE A 526 -24.51 -23.90 -32.44
CA ILE A 526 -24.02 -22.53 -32.30
C ILE A 526 -23.48 -22.39 -30.87
N SER A 527 -22.27 -21.86 -30.71
CA SER A 527 -21.68 -21.59 -29.39
C SER A 527 -21.09 -20.20 -29.29
N PHE A 528 -21.28 -19.53 -28.15
CA PHE A 528 -20.78 -18.18 -27.92
C PHE A 528 -20.47 -17.95 -26.43
N ASP A 529 -19.61 -16.97 -26.15
CA ASP A 529 -19.34 -16.49 -24.80
C ASP A 529 -20.59 -15.75 -24.28
N PRO A 530 -21.22 -16.22 -23.19
CA PRO A 530 -22.37 -15.54 -22.62
C PRO A 530 -22.02 -14.22 -21.92
N LEU A 531 -20.75 -13.95 -21.64
CA LEU A 531 -20.29 -12.79 -20.89
C LEU A 531 -19.26 -11.99 -21.70
N PRO A 532 -19.63 -11.48 -22.89
CA PRO A 532 -18.74 -10.68 -23.74
C PRO A 532 -18.24 -9.41 -23.03
N PHE A 533 -19.01 -8.93 -22.05
CA PHE A 533 -18.63 -7.83 -21.17
C PHE A 533 -18.98 -8.17 -19.71
N GLY A 534 -18.37 -7.46 -18.76
CA GLY A 534 -18.61 -7.68 -17.33
C GLY A 534 -18.12 -9.04 -16.79
N GLY A 535 -17.73 -9.97 -17.67
CA GLY A 535 -17.10 -11.24 -17.31
C GLY A 535 -15.69 -11.03 -16.76
N ILE A 536 -15.42 -11.61 -15.61
CA ILE A 536 -14.08 -11.68 -15.02
C ILE A 536 -13.40 -12.97 -15.50
N LYS A 537 -12.31 -12.85 -16.26
CA LYS A 537 -11.63 -13.96 -16.95
C LYS A 537 -10.23 -14.28 -16.41
N HIS A 538 -9.79 -13.59 -15.35
CA HIS A 538 -8.47 -13.78 -14.73
C HIS A 538 -8.59 -13.87 -13.21
N ASN A 539 -7.91 -14.84 -12.61
CA ASN A 539 -7.82 -14.97 -11.16
C ASN A 539 -6.56 -14.25 -10.65
N PRO A 540 -6.68 -13.16 -9.87
CA PRO A 540 -5.54 -12.44 -9.32
C PRO A 540 -4.83 -13.18 -8.19
N PHE A 541 -5.39 -14.27 -7.66
CA PHE A 541 -4.89 -15.02 -6.50
C PHE A 541 -4.33 -16.38 -6.91
N THR A 542 -3.10 -16.40 -7.44
CA THR A 542 -2.45 -17.61 -7.98
C THR A 542 -1.41 -18.24 -7.05
N GLN A 543 -1.06 -17.59 -5.94
CA GLN A 543 -0.06 -18.08 -4.98
C GLN A 543 -0.64 -19.16 -4.06
N ASN A 544 0.21 -20.02 -3.50
CA ASN A 544 -0.25 -21.06 -2.55
C ASN A 544 -0.55 -20.51 -1.15
N PHE A 545 0.16 -19.46 -0.76
CA PHE A 545 -0.01 -18.76 0.51
C PHE A 545 0.26 -17.29 0.29
N ARG A 546 -0.18 -16.47 1.25
CA ARG A 546 -0.08 -15.03 1.20
C ARG A 546 0.52 -14.48 2.49
N GLN A 547 1.45 -13.54 2.39
CA GLN A 547 2.08 -12.91 3.56
C GLN A 547 1.37 -11.62 3.99
N GLN A 548 0.74 -10.91 3.06
CA GLN A 548 0.12 -9.60 3.31
C GLN A 548 -1.41 -9.70 3.28
N PRO A 549 -2.12 -8.78 3.96
CA PRO A 549 -3.56 -8.63 3.78
C PRO A 549 -3.92 -8.34 2.31
N ILE A 550 -5.15 -8.68 1.94
CA ILE A 550 -5.79 -8.21 0.71
C ILE A 550 -6.59 -6.96 1.07
N VAL A 551 -6.31 -5.86 0.38
CA VAL A 551 -7.02 -4.59 0.56
C VAL A 551 -7.59 -4.18 -0.78
N PHE A 552 -8.89 -4.40 -0.96
CA PHE A 552 -9.61 -3.88 -2.12
C PHE A 552 -9.77 -2.35 -2.00
N PRO A 553 -9.75 -1.60 -3.12
CA PRO A 553 -9.93 -0.15 -3.12
C PRO A 553 -11.24 0.29 -2.44
N SER A 554 -12.31 -0.48 -2.64
CA SER A 554 -13.61 -0.34 -1.97
C SER A 554 -14.32 -1.69 -1.91
N PRO A 555 -15.35 -1.84 -1.06
CA PRO A 555 -16.36 -2.86 -1.30
C PRO A 555 -16.95 -2.66 -2.70
N PHE A 556 -17.28 -3.76 -3.37
CA PHE A 556 -17.71 -3.68 -4.76
C PHE A 556 -18.76 -4.72 -5.11
N GLU A 557 -19.50 -4.41 -6.15
CA GLU A 557 -20.49 -5.28 -6.75
C GLU A 557 -20.39 -5.25 -8.27
N ARG A 558 -20.41 -6.43 -8.88
CA ARG A 558 -20.52 -6.64 -10.32
C ARG A 558 -21.77 -7.45 -10.59
N ARG A 559 -22.71 -6.88 -11.33
CA ARG A 559 -23.93 -7.56 -11.77
C ARG A 559 -23.96 -7.64 -13.28
N VAL A 560 -24.28 -8.81 -13.80
CA VAL A 560 -24.57 -9.04 -15.20
C VAL A 560 -25.97 -9.62 -15.32
N SER A 561 -26.77 -9.06 -16.22
CA SER A 561 -28.10 -9.54 -16.56
C SER A 561 -28.30 -9.47 -18.07
N TYR A 562 -28.08 -10.58 -18.75
CA TYR A 562 -28.24 -10.67 -20.20
C TYR A 562 -29.41 -11.57 -20.57
N SER A 563 -30.15 -11.17 -21.58
CA SER A 563 -31.20 -11.98 -22.15
C SER A 563 -30.95 -12.22 -23.63
N PHE A 564 -31.37 -13.39 -24.13
CA PHE A 564 -31.43 -13.64 -25.56
C PHE A 564 -32.60 -14.56 -25.90
N LYS A 565 -33.12 -14.39 -27.11
CA LYS A 565 -34.12 -15.29 -27.67
C LYS A 565 -33.44 -16.45 -28.42
N ILE A 566 -33.84 -17.68 -28.13
CA ILE A 566 -33.37 -18.86 -28.86
C ILE A 566 -33.88 -18.78 -30.32
N PRO A 567 -33.02 -18.97 -31.34
CA PRO A 567 -33.44 -18.99 -32.74
C PRO A 567 -34.39 -20.14 -33.05
N ALA A 568 -35.27 -19.94 -34.03
CA ALA A 568 -36.20 -20.98 -34.46
C ALA A 568 -35.48 -22.27 -34.86
N GLY A 569 -35.96 -23.41 -34.36
CA GLY A 569 -35.39 -24.73 -34.63
C GLY A 569 -34.14 -25.07 -33.82
N TYR A 570 -33.75 -24.23 -32.87
CA TYR A 570 -32.69 -24.53 -31.91
C TYR A 570 -33.25 -24.78 -30.51
N LYS A 571 -32.51 -25.55 -29.72
CA LYS A 571 -32.70 -25.70 -28.28
C LYS A 571 -31.41 -25.40 -27.52
N LEU A 572 -31.56 -24.88 -26.31
CA LEU A 572 -30.46 -24.74 -25.38
C LEU A 572 -30.02 -26.13 -24.89
N ILE A 573 -28.77 -26.50 -25.19
CA ILE A 573 -28.17 -27.75 -24.68
C ILE A 573 -27.15 -27.48 -23.57
N SER A 574 -26.60 -26.27 -23.50
CA SER A 574 -25.75 -25.85 -22.40
C SER A 574 -26.58 -25.63 -21.14
N ARG A 575 -26.49 -26.56 -20.19
CA ARG A 575 -26.99 -26.39 -18.82
C ARG A 575 -25.81 -26.05 -17.93
N MET A 576 -25.35 -24.80 -18.03
CA MET A 576 -24.38 -24.28 -17.06
C MET A 576 -24.95 -24.48 -15.67
N GLU A 577 -24.24 -25.25 -14.84
CA GLU A 577 -24.70 -25.51 -13.48
C GLU A 577 -24.74 -24.20 -12.69
N PRO A 578 -25.83 -23.91 -11.96
CA PRO A 578 -25.93 -22.71 -11.14
C PRO A 578 -24.90 -22.77 -10.02
N VAL A 579 -24.34 -21.60 -9.70
CA VAL A 579 -23.39 -21.43 -8.59
C VAL A 579 -24.00 -20.48 -7.58
N ASP A 580 -23.89 -20.83 -6.31
CA ASP A 580 -24.19 -19.96 -5.17
C ASP A 580 -23.17 -20.28 -4.07
N ILE A 581 -22.14 -19.44 -3.97
CA ILE A 581 -21.03 -19.62 -3.03
C ILE A 581 -20.78 -18.32 -2.29
N GLY A 582 -20.72 -18.41 -0.95
CA GLY A 582 -20.41 -17.30 -0.05
C GLY A 582 -18.99 -17.41 0.50
N LEU A 583 -18.42 -16.26 0.85
CA LEU A 583 -17.28 -16.16 1.73
C LEU A 583 -17.75 -16.23 3.20
N PRO A 584 -16.86 -16.59 4.14
CA PRO A 584 -17.15 -16.52 5.58
C PRO A 584 -17.63 -15.14 6.02
N ASP A 585 -18.41 -15.09 7.11
CA ASP A 585 -18.91 -13.85 7.76
C ASP A 585 -19.66 -12.90 6.81
N ASP A 586 -20.32 -13.43 5.78
CA ASP A 586 -21.01 -12.67 4.74
C ASP A 586 -20.12 -11.60 4.08
N SER A 587 -18.81 -11.87 4.03
CA SER A 587 -17.80 -10.94 3.49
C SER A 587 -17.82 -10.80 1.96
N GLY A 588 -18.63 -11.61 1.29
CA GLY A 588 -18.84 -11.59 -0.15
C GLY A 588 -19.47 -12.87 -0.66
N TYR A 589 -19.85 -12.89 -1.93
CA TYR A 589 -20.42 -14.06 -2.59
C TYR A 589 -20.31 -13.97 -4.11
N PHE A 590 -20.44 -15.13 -4.75
CA PHE A 590 -20.61 -15.28 -6.19
C PHE A 590 -21.85 -16.12 -6.47
N ARG A 591 -22.74 -15.57 -7.30
CA ARG A 591 -23.96 -16.23 -7.77
C ARG A 591 -24.02 -16.20 -9.28
N PHE A 592 -24.30 -17.34 -9.88
CA PHE A 592 -24.48 -17.47 -11.31
C PHE A 592 -25.69 -18.35 -11.58
N ARG A 593 -26.61 -17.88 -12.42
CA ARG A 593 -27.82 -18.61 -12.79
C ARG A 593 -28.15 -18.37 -14.27
N ILE A 594 -28.59 -19.42 -14.93
CA ILE A 594 -29.22 -19.36 -16.24
C ILE A 594 -30.65 -19.91 -16.09
N SER A 595 -31.63 -19.16 -16.58
CA SER A 595 -33.03 -19.57 -16.58
C SER A 595 -33.60 -19.46 -17.99
N GLN A 596 -34.55 -20.35 -18.30
CA GLN A 596 -35.26 -20.33 -19.58
C GLN A 596 -36.76 -20.23 -19.30
N ILE A 597 -37.42 -19.27 -19.93
CA ILE A 597 -38.88 -19.09 -19.91
C ILE A 597 -39.35 -19.06 -21.36
N GLY A 598 -39.94 -20.17 -21.83
CA GLY A 598 -40.27 -20.33 -23.25
C GLY A 598 -39.02 -20.31 -24.12
N GLU A 599 -38.96 -19.41 -25.08
CA GLU A 599 -37.81 -19.20 -25.97
C GLU A 599 -36.79 -18.19 -25.43
N MET A 600 -37.09 -17.51 -24.32
CA MET A 600 -36.20 -16.53 -23.73
C MET A 600 -35.28 -17.19 -22.72
N VAL A 601 -33.99 -16.91 -22.83
CA VAL A 601 -32.96 -17.30 -21.87
C VAL A 601 -32.48 -16.05 -21.16
N VAL A 602 -32.41 -16.09 -19.83
CA VAL A 602 -31.86 -15.03 -18.99
C VAL A 602 -30.68 -15.59 -18.23
N LEU A 603 -29.55 -14.91 -18.35
CA LEU A 603 -28.34 -15.19 -17.61
C LEU A 603 -28.11 -14.07 -16.59
N SER A 604 -27.88 -14.47 -15.34
CA SER A 604 -27.56 -13.58 -14.25
C SER A 604 -26.26 -14.01 -13.58
N SER A 605 -25.32 -13.07 -13.47
CA SER A 605 -24.10 -13.21 -12.69
C SER A 605 -24.02 -12.08 -11.67
N GLN A 606 -23.70 -12.40 -10.43
CA GLN A 606 -23.54 -11.43 -9.35
C GLN A 606 -22.31 -11.81 -8.52
N PHE A 607 -21.33 -10.92 -8.48
CA PHE A 607 -20.16 -11.04 -7.64
C PHE A 607 -20.06 -9.81 -6.72
N LYS A 608 -20.06 -10.05 -5.40
CA LYS A 608 -20.05 -9.00 -4.40
C LYS A 608 -18.97 -9.25 -3.35
N ILE A 609 -18.25 -8.20 -2.99
CA ILE A 609 -17.33 -8.13 -1.85
C ILE A 609 -17.80 -7.00 -0.94
N THR A 610 -18.04 -7.30 0.34
CA THR A 610 -18.73 -6.37 1.27
C THR A 610 -17.77 -5.59 2.17
N LYS A 611 -16.49 -5.97 2.23
CA LYS A 611 -15.45 -5.30 3.02
C LYS A 611 -14.18 -5.08 2.23
N LYS A 612 -13.40 -4.07 2.61
CA LYS A 612 -12.13 -3.72 1.95
C LYS A 612 -11.01 -4.71 2.28
N THR A 613 -10.89 -5.09 3.55
CA THR A 613 -9.71 -5.80 4.06
C THR A 613 -10.02 -7.26 4.39
N PHE A 614 -9.16 -8.15 3.90
CA PHE A 614 -9.15 -9.58 4.22
C PHE A 614 -7.75 -9.98 4.69
N TYR A 615 -7.67 -10.63 5.84
CA TYR A 615 -6.42 -11.14 6.40
C TYR A 615 -6.06 -12.51 5.82
N GLN A 616 -4.86 -12.98 6.14
CA GLN A 616 -4.23 -14.16 5.55
C GLN A 616 -5.10 -15.41 5.69
N GLU A 617 -5.89 -15.56 6.76
CA GLU A 617 -6.78 -16.71 6.95
C GLU A 617 -7.91 -16.76 5.92
N SER A 618 -8.30 -15.61 5.36
CA SER A 618 -9.34 -15.50 4.33
C SER A 618 -8.83 -15.86 2.93
N TYR A 619 -7.52 -15.93 2.72
CA TYR A 619 -6.91 -16.09 1.40
C TYR A 619 -7.38 -17.34 0.63
N PRO A 620 -7.43 -18.55 1.22
CA PRO A 620 -7.86 -19.74 0.49
C PRO A 620 -9.31 -19.64 -0.02
N TYR A 621 -10.18 -18.94 0.72
CA TYR A 621 -11.59 -18.74 0.33
C TYR A 621 -11.69 -17.78 -0.86
N LEU A 622 -10.92 -16.69 -0.85
CA LEU A 622 -10.86 -15.74 -1.97
C LEU A 622 -10.25 -16.38 -3.21
N GLN A 623 -9.17 -17.14 -3.08
CA GLN A 623 -8.60 -17.88 -4.20
C GLN A 623 -9.62 -18.86 -4.81
N ARG A 624 -10.34 -19.60 -3.97
CA ARG A 624 -11.35 -20.56 -4.43
C ARG A 624 -12.52 -19.88 -5.13
N ILE A 625 -13.08 -18.81 -4.56
CA ILE A 625 -14.24 -18.14 -5.16
C ILE A 625 -13.87 -17.50 -6.51
N TYR A 626 -12.68 -16.89 -6.64
CA TYR A 626 -12.21 -16.36 -7.91
C TYR A 626 -11.93 -17.44 -8.95
N SER A 627 -11.41 -18.61 -8.53
CA SER A 627 -11.21 -19.74 -9.45
C SER A 627 -12.54 -20.22 -10.03
N ILE A 628 -13.53 -20.49 -9.16
CA ILE A 628 -14.88 -20.90 -9.59
C ILE A 628 -15.51 -19.84 -10.48
N LEU A 629 -15.37 -18.56 -10.14
CA LEU A 629 -15.93 -17.45 -10.88
C LEU A 629 -15.30 -17.31 -12.27
N VAL A 630 -13.97 -17.43 -12.40
CA VAL A 630 -13.27 -17.37 -13.69
C VAL A 630 -13.62 -18.56 -14.57
N ASP A 631 -13.64 -19.77 -13.99
CA ASP A 631 -14.03 -20.97 -14.72
C ASP A 631 -15.47 -20.84 -15.24
N LYS A 632 -16.40 -20.45 -14.36
CA LYS A 632 -17.82 -20.26 -14.71
C LYS A 632 -18.02 -19.17 -15.76
N HIS A 633 -17.33 -18.04 -15.62
CA HIS A 633 -17.39 -16.97 -16.61
C HIS A 633 -16.75 -17.35 -17.95
N SER A 634 -15.93 -18.40 -18.01
CA SER A 634 -15.30 -18.88 -19.25
C SER A 634 -16.11 -19.98 -19.96
N GLU A 635 -17.23 -20.43 -19.40
CA GLU A 635 -18.11 -21.41 -20.03
C GLU A 635 -18.88 -20.79 -21.21
N ASN A 636 -19.01 -21.52 -22.32
CA ASN A 636 -19.79 -21.09 -23.48
C ASN A 636 -21.24 -21.57 -23.42
N ILE A 637 -22.17 -20.73 -23.89
CA ILE A 637 -23.52 -21.18 -24.21
C ILE A 637 -23.45 -21.97 -25.52
N VAL A 638 -24.22 -23.06 -25.58
CA VAL A 638 -24.32 -23.92 -26.76
C VAL A 638 -25.79 -24.17 -27.05
N LEU A 639 -26.20 -23.80 -28.26
CA LEU A 639 -27.50 -24.10 -28.86
C LEU A 639 -27.29 -25.22 -29.88
N LYS A 640 -28.24 -26.16 -29.95
CA LYS A 640 -28.22 -27.23 -30.94
C LYS A 640 -29.49 -27.19 -31.77
N LYS A 641 -29.33 -27.28 -33.08
CA LYS A 641 -30.44 -27.42 -34.01
C LYS A 641 -31.10 -28.78 -33.82
N ASP A 642 -32.43 -28.80 -33.75
CA ASP A 642 -33.20 -30.04 -33.62
C ASP A 642 -33.05 -30.97 -34.82
#